data_AF-A0A9Y1FN59-F1
#
_entry.id   AF-A0A9Y1FN59-F1
#
_cell.length_a   1.000
_cell.length_b   1.000
_cell.length_c   1.000
_cell.angle_alpha   90.00
_cell.angle_beta   90.00
_cell.angle_gamma   90.00
#
_symmetry.space_group_name_H-M   'P 1'
#
loop_
_entity.id
_entity.type
_entity.pdbx_description
1 polymer ?
#
loop_
_entity_poly.entity_id
_entity_poly.type
_entity_poly.pdbx_seq_one_letter_code
_entity_poly.pdbx_strand_id
1 'polypeptide(L)'
;MENIEAICIKVLSQRKGENPLTCLLVEVSKIQYVLNLWSPWNGIGDYIQPYTKIRVFNVDKKEYNDSTYYSAGKKAIVVVDPDILMNASTIGNISYCPRSYYISEKMGDTLSPLSAIKGTIVHVALSTAIATSSSPLEVLSDVIDYYSIQFEQLGYSREIIEAEVYKMVEALDKFINSLPAETIPESLFFSPYLGIRGRIDVLAEQIYELKTAKLGTDDEARFSDMMQVTLYAFGLTDMKENIAQTDGTVLYVGSETLQPKKVNISWGILRYAIQMRNIAYRISFLDYVPPILNDKQSRKCNKCSVQVMCSLFCAGLNQFRSCDICNHASFCSKTALPKKEQEYFNKYSYLLSQERLETNRNLADLWNLSLKERIEKGKTINDLVLKNEILENGIRTLVFSCDNQSEIREGDVIILSDGDVISSPISTGTVTNITSTSIEIETKAHPEKVSVIDLYSIDVGFNRQQRGLFNFIFKSNDFKKIILDHKPPVIKKVKGNFVPNNSSQNEAIQKILGTENYLLIQGPAGTGKTHVIAKSAILLADKKEKVLLTAYTNRAVDNMCKYLLENGYQNFVRLGSTHATQREIRKYTLFSILKKNKNKKVLDILDKYPIIVATTSTISSPVYSNLGIQIVIVDEASQMTETTLLSALIEGKKFILVGDHKQLPPVIQSVVCKNEGFDISLFEKLAKSNPQFVHLLRIQFRMNEKIMEFSNKKFYENKLECFDNLIALQNLYDLGNFAGDFQKFENNTIYDPKMPLVYVQVNGKFNPEKKLNAMEAEIVATIAKNFLRLGISTEQIGVIAPYRGQVGEIRRFIPSVSVDTVDRFQGSDREIIILSLTEANIHGFKGFSDERRLNVAITRAKKKLVVVGNPNLTEGELGEYISYLRDNVENVQVKEIEEKEELIEKQIRTVIVADSISKVASFFKKVKAKGKELYKSKEEINKCPICFQQVYENAIQCPICEKLYHYTHLIQWIKEKGRCPYCKTSLSIYSVYAEE
;
A
#
# COMPACT_ATOMS: atom_id res chain seq x y z
N MET A 1 -9.80 4.33 44.02
CA MET A 1 -8.92 4.48 42.84
C MET A 1 -9.72 4.03 41.65
N GLU A 2 -9.77 4.86 40.60
CA GLU A 2 -10.55 4.62 39.40
C GLU A 2 -9.62 4.59 38.18
N ASN A 3 -10.08 4.04 37.05
CA ASN A 3 -9.44 4.20 35.75
C ASN A 3 -10.28 5.22 34.96
N ILE A 4 -9.65 6.25 34.40
CA ILE A 4 -10.34 7.29 33.64
C ILE A 4 -9.75 7.47 32.25
N GLU A 5 -10.63 7.79 31.30
CA GLU A 5 -10.27 8.29 29.97
C GLU A 5 -10.66 9.75 29.91
N ALA A 6 -9.68 10.58 29.57
CA ALA A 6 -9.81 12.02 29.64
C ALA A 6 -9.29 12.69 28.37
N ILE A 7 -9.87 13.82 27.97
CA ILE A 7 -9.35 14.67 26.91
C ILE A 7 -8.77 15.92 27.55
N CYS A 8 -7.50 16.23 27.29
CA CYS A 8 -6.88 17.46 27.78
C CYS A 8 -7.52 18.69 27.14
N ILE A 9 -8.10 19.60 27.91
CA ILE A 9 -8.63 20.86 27.38
C ILE A 9 -7.53 21.94 27.41
N LYS A 10 -6.86 22.09 28.56
CA LYS A 10 -5.72 23.00 28.71
C LYS A 10 -4.89 22.68 29.95
N VAL A 11 -3.64 23.12 29.96
CA VAL A 11 -2.82 23.18 31.17
C VAL A 11 -3.25 24.40 32.00
N LEU A 12 -3.62 24.18 33.26
CA LEU A 12 -4.03 25.26 34.18
C LEU A 12 -2.84 25.89 34.87
N SER A 13 -1.93 25.08 35.40
CA SER A 13 -0.75 25.54 36.12
C SER A 13 0.32 24.46 36.18
N GLN A 14 1.57 24.88 36.40
CA GLN A 14 2.70 24.00 36.63
C GLN A 14 3.59 24.56 37.73
N ARG A 15 3.99 23.68 38.64
CA ARG A 15 4.96 23.94 39.69
C ARG A 15 6.16 23.02 39.49
N LYS A 16 7.34 23.62 39.33
CA LYS A 16 8.64 22.93 39.27
C LYS A 16 9.36 23.05 40.63
N GLY A 17 10.30 22.15 40.93
CA GLY A 17 11.07 22.15 42.18
C GLY A 17 10.54 21.15 43.22
N GLU A 18 10.59 21.51 44.51
CA GLU A 18 10.12 20.65 45.60
C GLU A 18 8.59 20.43 45.50
N ASN A 19 8.16 19.16 45.50
CA ASN A 19 6.78 18.72 45.23
C ASN A 19 6.22 19.23 43.90
N PRO A 20 6.74 18.72 42.76
CA PRO A 20 6.31 19.19 41.46
C PRO A 20 4.90 18.70 41.13
N LEU A 21 4.12 19.59 40.51
CA LEU A 21 2.69 19.39 40.22
C LEU A 21 2.35 20.04 38.88
N THR A 22 1.53 19.35 38.09
CA THR A 22 0.87 19.91 36.92
C THR A 22 -0.64 19.76 37.10
N CYS A 23 -1.38 20.86 36.95
CA CYS A 23 -2.84 20.86 36.98
C CYS A 23 -3.36 20.97 35.55
N LEU A 24 -4.18 20.01 35.12
CA LEU A 24 -4.83 20.01 33.81
C LEU A 24 -6.32 20.20 33.98
N LEU A 25 -6.95 20.95 33.08
CA LEU A 25 -8.38 20.86 32.85
C LEU A 25 -8.62 19.76 31.83
N VAL A 26 -9.39 18.75 32.21
CA VAL A 26 -9.67 17.58 31.36
C VAL A 26 -11.17 17.34 31.26
N GLU A 27 -11.61 16.75 30.16
CA GLU A 27 -12.98 16.29 29.96
C GLU A 27 -13.04 14.77 30.10
N VAL A 28 -13.88 14.27 31.01
CA VAL A 28 -14.16 12.84 31.22
C VAL A 28 -15.66 12.65 31.04
N SER A 29 -16.07 11.81 30.08
CA SER A 29 -17.48 11.57 29.76
C SER A 29 -18.30 12.86 29.55
N LYS A 30 -17.73 13.84 28.82
CA LYS A 30 -18.31 15.17 28.53
C LYS A 30 -18.45 16.10 29.75
N ILE A 31 -17.85 15.77 30.89
CA ILE A 31 -17.82 16.60 32.10
C ILE A 31 -16.39 17.04 32.37
N GLN A 32 -16.19 18.30 32.72
CA GLN A 32 -14.87 18.85 32.99
C GLN A 32 -14.43 18.63 34.44
N TYR A 33 -13.19 18.18 34.62
CA TYR A 33 -12.55 17.96 35.91
C TYR A 33 -11.15 18.55 35.92
N VAL A 34 -10.65 18.86 37.12
CA VAL A 34 -9.22 19.14 37.33
C VAL A 34 -8.50 17.81 37.52
N LEU A 35 -7.42 17.59 36.78
CA LEU A 35 -6.51 16.46 36.93
C LEU A 35 -5.15 16.96 37.43
N ASN A 36 -4.81 16.58 38.67
CA ASN A 36 -3.54 16.88 39.31
C ASN A 36 -2.53 15.76 39.04
N LEU A 37 -1.46 16.08 38.31
CA LEU A 37 -0.35 15.19 38.02
C LEU A 37 0.83 15.48 38.93
N TRP A 38 1.07 14.60 39.89
CA TRP A 38 2.24 14.63 40.78
C TRP A 38 3.37 13.78 40.20
N SER A 39 4.57 13.86 40.80
CA SER A 39 5.70 12.99 40.44
C SER A 39 5.29 11.50 40.44
N PRO A 40 5.63 10.73 39.38
CA PRO A 40 6.55 11.09 38.29
C PRO A 40 5.90 11.72 37.03
N TRP A 41 4.60 12.05 37.07
CA TRP A 41 3.80 12.45 35.90
C TRP A 41 3.75 13.94 35.64
N ASN A 42 4.21 14.77 36.57
CA ASN A 42 4.15 16.23 36.48
C ASN A 42 4.77 16.78 35.18
N GLY A 43 5.82 16.15 34.65
CA GLY A 43 6.49 16.58 33.42
C GLY A 43 5.62 16.51 32.14
N ILE A 44 4.47 15.81 32.19
CA ILE A 44 3.52 15.74 31.06
C ILE A 44 3.01 17.13 30.69
N GLY A 45 2.87 18.03 31.67
CA GLY A 45 2.48 19.40 31.41
C GLY A 45 3.40 20.12 30.41
N ASP A 46 4.69 19.80 30.37
CA ASP A 46 5.67 20.52 29.52
C ASP A 46 5.39 20.33 28.02
N TYR A 47 4.57 19.36 27.62
CA TYR A 47 4.38 19.01 26.21
C TYR A 47 2.96 18.59 25.83
N ILE A 48 2.05 18.36 26.77
CA ILE A 48 0.68 17.97 26.44
C ILE A 48 -0.05 19.10 25.70
N GLN A 49 -0.73 18.75 24.60
CA GLN A 49 -1.47 19.69 23.79
C GLN A 49 -2.97 19.64 24.12
N PRO A 50 -3.73 20.72 23.83
CA PRO A 50 -5.19 20.65 23.83
C PRO A 50 -5.70 19.51 22.93
N TYR A 51 -6.80 18.90 23.34
CA TYR A 51 -7.49 17.78 22.71
C TYR A 51 -6.69 16.46 22.66
N THR A 52 -5.53 16.37 23.32
CA THR A 52 -4.82 15.10 23.48
C THR A 52 -5.59 14.17 24.43
N LYS A 53 -5.85 12.94 24.00
CA LYS A 53 -6.40 11.88 24.86
C LYS A 53 -5.39 11.47 25.94
N ILE A 54 -5.87 11.22 27.15
CA ILE A 54 -5.08 10.75 28.29
C ILE A 54 -5.84 9.57 28.90
N ARG A 55 -5.15 8.45 29.12
CA ARG A 55 -5.69 7.34 29.92
C ARG A 55 -4.93 7.30 31.24
N VAL A 56 -5.67 7.32 32.35
CA VAL A 56 -5.10 7.31 33.70
C VAL A 56 -5.62 6.10 34.46
N PHE A 57 -4.71 5.23 34.90
CA PHE A 57 -5.02 4.08 35.73
C PHE A 57 -4.71 4.36 37.19
N ASN A 58 -5.51 3.80 38.10
CA ASN A 58 -5.36 3.95 39.55
C ASN A 58 -5.29 5.43 40.00
N VAL A 59 -6.20 6.27 39.48
CA VAL A 59 -6.32 7.68 39.87
C VAL A 59 -7.14 7.83 41.15
N ASP A 60 -6.76 8.77 42.02
CA ASP A 60 -7.57 9.11 43.19
C ASP A 60 -8.63 10.15 42.80
N LYS A 61 -9.91 9.81 42.96
CA LYS A 61 -11.02 10.77 42.90
C LYS A 61 -11.18 11.42 44.27
N LYS A 62 -11.20 12.75 44.32
CA LYS A 62 -11.29 13.54 45.55
C LYS A 62 -12.36 14.61 45.42
N GLU A 63 -12.98 14.95 46.54
CA GLU A 63 -13.99 16.00 46.64
C GLU A 63 -13.48 17.11 47.58
N TYR A 64 -13.67 18.37 47.17
CA TYR A 64 -13.34 19.54 47.99
C TYR A 64 -14.27 20.71 47.62
N ASN A 65 -14.94 21.31 48.61
CA ASN A 65 -15.90 22.41 48.43
C ASN A 65 -16.87 22.17 47.26
N ASP A 66 -17.61 21.06 47.31
CA ASP A 66 -18.59 20.64 46.28
C ASP A 66 -18.01 20.45 44.85
N SER A 67 -16.69 20.38 44.72
CA SER A 67 -15.99 20.15 43.45
C SER A 67 -15.20 18.84 43.47
N THR A 68 -15.44 18.00 42.47
CA THR A 68 -14.72 16.74 42.26
C THR A 68 -13.49 16.97 41.41
N TYR A 69 -12.34 16.40 41.79
CA TYR A 69 -11.12 16.41 41.00
C TYR A 69 -10.38 15.07 41.08
N TYR A 70 -9.47 14.86 40.14
CA TYR A 70 -8.64 13.67 40.04
C TYR A 70 -7.19 13.97 40.42
N SER A 71 -6.52 13.03 41.07
CA SER A 71 -5.13 13.15 41.49
C SER A 71 -4.35 11.89 41.14
N ALA A 72 -3.37 12.01 40.24
CA ALA A 72 -2.48 10.95 39.81
C ALA A 72 -1.10 11.12 40.46
N GLY A 73 -0.71 10.17 41.31
CA GLY A 73 0.58 10.14 41.99
C GLY A 73 1.38 8.87 41.71
N LYS A 74 2.20 8.44 42.68
CA LYS A 74 3.08 7.26 42.53
C LYS A 74 2.32 5.97 42.22
N LYS A 75 1.07 5.79 42.65
CA LYS A 75 0.29 4.58 42.37
C LYS A 75 -0.33 4.56 40.98
N ALA A 76 -0.47 5.73 40.35
CA ALA A 76 -1.13 5.89 39.08
C ALA A 76 -0.20 5.59 37.89
N ILE A 77 -0.81 5.26 36.75
CA ILE A 77 -0.16 5.21 35.43
C ILE A 77 -0.86 6.20 34.52
N VAL A 78 -0.10 7.08 33.87
CA VAL A 78 -0.64 8.07 32.93
C VAL A 78 -0.09 7.79 31.54
N VAL A 79 -0.96 7.44 30.59
CA VAL A 79 -0.63 7.22 29.18
C VAL A 79 -1.10 8.42 28.38
N VAL A 80 -0.18 9.10 27.68
CA VAL A 80 -0.49 10.26 26.84
C VAL A 80 -0.74 9.81 25.41
N ASP A 81 -1.87 10.18 24.81
CA ASP A 81 -2.24 9.82 23.44
C ASP A 81 -2.16 8.29 23.18
N PRO A 82 -3.00 7.49 23.87
CA PRO A 82 -2.98 6.04 23.79
C PRO A 82 -3.30 5.48 22.39
N ASP A 83 -3.88 6.27 21.50
CA ASP A 83 -4.15 5.86 20.11
C ASP A 83 -2.86 5.69 19.28
N ILE A 84 -1.74 6.27 19.73
CA ILE A 84 -0.45 6.14 19.07
C ILE A 84 0.33 4.97 19.67
N LEU A 85 0.37 3.84 18.96
CA LEU A 85 0.99 2.62 19.47
C LEU A 85 2.52 2.66 19.35
N MET A 86 3.22 2.65 20.48
CA MET A 86 4.68 2.55 20.52
C MET A 86 5.14 1.08 20.61
N ASN A 87 6.20 0.72 19.89
CA ASN A 87 6.76 -0.63 19.96
C ASN A 87 7.35 -0.91 21.36
N ALA A 88 6.90 -1.95 22.04
CA ALA A 88 7.37 -2.33 23.37
C ALA A 88 8.90 -2.60 23.42
N SER A 89 9.46 -3.23 22.38
CA SER A 89 10.91 -3.43 22.25
C SER A 89 11.69 -2.11 22.15
N THR A 90 11.10 -1.07 21.55
CA THR A 90 11.70 0.27 21.44
C THR A 90 11.71 0.99 22.79
N ILE A 91 10.64 0.84 23.58
CA ILE A 91 10.53 1.43 24.93
C ILE A 91 11.63 0.89 25.85
N GLY A 92 11.96 -0.40 25.76
CA GLY A 92 13.07 -1.00 26.49
C GLY A 92 14.41 -0.31 26.21
N ASN A 93 14.70 0.02 24.94
CA ASN A 93 15.96 0.66 24.54
C ASN A 93 16.09 2.12 25.03
N ILE A 94 14.98 2.84 25.15
CA ILE A 94 14.95 4.23 25.63
C ILE A 94 15.45 4.34 27.07
N SER A 95 15.19 3.32 27.89
CA SER A 95 15.64 3.27 29.30
C SER A 95 17.16 3.40 29.46
N TYR A 96 17.93 3.01 28.44
CA TYR A 96 19.38 3.18 28.43
C TYR A 96 19.75 4.65 28.27
N CYS A 97 19.23 5.29 27.22
CA CYS A 97 19.46 6.69 26.86
C CYS A 97 18.36 7.20 25.90
N PRO A 98 17.49 8.13 26.31
CA PRO A 98 16.48 8.71 25.41
C PRO A 98 17.08 9.43 24.19
N ARG A 99 18.27 10.03 24.38
CA ARG A 99 19.01 10.69 23.31
C ARG A 99 19.43 9.71 22.21
N SER A 100 19.83 8.48 22.53
CA SER A 100 20.20 7.51 21.49
C SER A 100 18.98 7.11 20.64
N TYR A 101 17.80 7.02 21.26
CA TYR A 101 16.56 6.78 20.53
C TYR A 101 16.23 7.92 19.56
N TYR A 102 16.33 9.18 20.00
CA TYR A 102 16.19 10.35 19.12
C TYR A 102 17.14 10.28 17.92
N ILE A 103 18.41 9.91 18.14
CA ILE A 103 19.39 9.81 17.05
C ILE A 103 19.01 8.71 16.07
N SER A 104 18.60 7.53 16.54
CA SER A 104 18.11 6.46 15.68
C SER A 104 16.88 6.89 14.86
N GLU A 105 15.90 7.54 15.50
CA GLU A 105 14.71 8.07 14.80
C GLU A 105 15.10 9.08 13.71
N LYS A 106 16.04 10.00 13.98
CA LYS A 106 16.45 11.02 13.00
C LYS A 106 17.42 10.49 11.94
N MET A 107 18.08 9.36 12.17
CA MET A 107 18.91 8.69 11.16
C MET A 107 18.09 7.79 10.22
N GLY A 108 16.95 7.28 10.66
CA GLY A 108 16.19 6.28 9.91
C GLY A 108 16.90 4.92 9.87
N ASP A 109 16.63 4.13 8.84
CA ASP A 109 17.18 2.78 8.71
C ASP A 109 18.72 2.80 8.55
N THR A 110 19.40 1.95 9.33
CA THR A 110 20.85 1.69 9.21
C THR A 110 21.11 0.21 8.95
N LEU A 111 22.28 -0.11 8.41
CA LEU A 111 22.70 -1.50 8.31
C LEU A 111 22.81 -2.08 9.73
N SER A 112 22.15 -3.21 9.96
CA SER A 112 22.16 -3.88 11.26
C SER A 112 23.58 -4.30 11.63
N PRO A 113 24.03 -4.11 12.89
CA PRO A 113 25.31 -4.65 13.32
C PRO A 113 25.28 -6.17 13.25
N LEU A 114 26.46 -6.80 13.09
CA LEU A 114 26.56 -8.25 12.95
C LEU A 114 25.83 -9.03 14.05
N SER A 115 25.91 -8.57 15.30
CA SER A 115 25.21 -9.21 16.42
C SER A 115 23.69 -9.23 16.24
N ALA A 116 23.11 -8.16 15.70
CA ALA A 116 21.69 -8.10 15.41
C ALA A 116 21.31 -9.01 14.24
N ILE A 117 22.13 -9.09 13.19
CA ILE A 117 21.91 -10.01 12.05
C ILE A 117 21.89 -11.46 12.54
N LYS A 118 22.88 -11.86 13.34
CA LYS A 118 22.92 -13.20 13.95
C LYS A 118 21.68 -13.46 14.81
N GLY A 119 21.29 -12.49 15.63
CA GLY A 119 20.05 -12.53 16.38
C GLY A 119 18.84 -12.79 15.48
N THR A 120 18.67 -12.00 14.43
CA THR A 120 17.57 -12.16 13.48
C THR A 120 17.56 -13.55 12.82
N ILE A 121 18.72 -14.09 12.44
CA ILE A 121 18.82 -15.45 11.88
C ILE A 121 18.32 -16.49 12.89
N VAL A 122 18.75 -16.41 14.16
CA VAL A 122 18.33 -17.35 15.22
C VAL A 122 16.83 -17.22 15.51
N HIS A 123 16.28 -16.00 15.63
CA HIS A 123 14.84 -15.78 15.84
C HIS A 123 14.01 -16.33 14.67
N VAL A 124 14.43 -16.08 13.42
CA VAL A 124 13.71 -16.58 12.25
C VAL A 124 13.78 -18.10 12.16
N ALA A 125 14.92 -18.71 12.47
CA ALA A 125 15.04 -20.17 12.54
C ALA A 125 14.10 -20.77 13.60
N LEU A 126 14.04 -20.18 14.81
CA LEU A 126 13.12 -20.59 15.87
C LEU A 126 11.64 -20.49 15.43
N SER A 127 11.23 -19.30 14.96
CA SER A 127 9.84 -19.06 14.57
C SER A 127 9.39 -19.97 13.42
N THR A 128 10.28 -20.22 12.45
CA THR A 128 9.99 -21.07 11.30
C THR A 128 9.85 -22.52 11.74
N ALA A 129 10.77 -23.02 12.58
CA ALA A 129 10.73 -24.36 13.12
C ALA A 129 9.46 -24.66 13.94
N ILE A 130 9.03 -23.72 14.78
CA ILE A 130 7.75 -23.82 15.50
C ILE A 130 6.59 -23.88 14.50
N ALA A 131 6.59 -23.01 13.48
CA ALA A 131 5.51 -22.94 12.49
C ALA A 131 5.41 -24.19 11.59
N THR A 132 6.52 -24.89 11.35
CA THR A 132 6.59 -26.09 10.51
C THR A 132 6.71 -27.40 11.31
N SER A 133 6.64 -27.33 12.64
CA SER A 133 6.86 -28.48 13.54
C SER A 133 8.13 -29.26 13.19
N SER A 134 9.22 -28.55 12.89
CA SER A 134 10.49 -29.10 12.41
C SER A 134 11.65 -28.68 13.33
N SER A 135 12.87 -29.18 13.09
CA SER A 135 14.04 -28.66 13.82
C SER A 135 14.48 -27.29 13.24
N PRO A 136 14.89 -26.32 14.07
CA PRO A 136 15.55 -25.10 13.63
C PRO A 136 16.78 -25.33 12.76
N LEU A 137 17.51 -26.44 12.96
CA LEU A 137 18.68 -26.79 12.16
C LEU A 137 18.29 -27.14 10.71
N GLU A 138 17.11 -27.69 10.49
CA GLU A 138 16.63 -28.06 9.14
C GLU A 138 16.35 -26.82 8.27
N VAL A 139 15.91 -25.72 8.88
CA VAL A 139 15.57 -24.46 8.18
C VAL A 139 16.74 -23.47 8.14
N LEU A 140 17.78 -23.69 8.95
CA LEU A 140 18.86 -22.72 9.18
C LEU A 140 19.57 -22.29 7.89
N SER A 141 19.88 -23.23 7.00
CA SER A 141 20.59 -22.95 5.75
C SER A 141 19.82 -21.94 4.88
N ASP A 142 18.51 -22.14 4.73
CA ASP A 142 17.66 -21.26 3.91
C ASP A 142 17.52 -19.87 4.56
N VAL A 143 17.47 -19.80 5.90
CA VAL A 143 17.44 -18.53 6.63
C VAL A 143 18.74 -17.77 6.47
N ILE A 144 19.90 -18.43 6.56
CA ILE A 144 21.21 -17.79 6.34
C ILE A 144 21.29 -17.25 4.92
N ASP A 145 20.89 -18.03 3.93
CA ASP A 145 20.90 -17.63 2.52
C ASP A 145 20.01 -16.39 2.28
N TYR A 146 18.87 -16.30 2.98
CA TYR A 146 17.98 -15.13 2.91
C TYR A 146 18.64 -13.84 3.43
N TYR A 147 19.46 -13.93 4.49
CA TYR A 147 20.13 -12.78 5.11
C TYR A 147 21.55 -12.50 4.59
N SER A 148 22.01 -13.27 3.60
CA SER A 148 23.36 -13.22 3.02
C SER A 148 23.86 -11.81 2.68
N ILE A 149 23.07 -11.04 1.94
CA ILE A 149 23.43 -9.68 1.56
C ILE A 149 23.77 -8.78 2.76
N GLN A 150 23.13 -8.97 3.91
CA GLN A 150 23.33 -8.09 5.06
C GLN A 150 24.71 -8.29 5.68
N PHE A 151 25.14 -9.55 5.88
CA PHE A 151 26.43 -9.83 6.48
C PHE A 151 27.58 -9.72 5.47
N GLU A 152 27.32 -9.95 4.17
CA GLU A 152 28.31 -9.69 3.12
C GLU A 152 28.65 -8.21 3.00
N GLN A 153 27.66 -7.32 3.14
CA GLN A 153 27.88 -5.86 3.23
C GLN A 153 28.77 -5.44 4.41
N LEU A 154 28.82 -6.27 5.45
CA LEU A 154 29.73 -6.10 6.59
C LEU A 154 31.08 -6.82 6.40
N GLY A 155 31.29 -7.51 5.27
CA GLY A 155 32.52 -8.23 4.94
C GLY A 155 32.62 -9.66 5.49
N TYR A 156 31.52 -10.24 5.98
CA TYR A 156 31.52 -11.62 6.52
C TYR A 156 31.12 -12.63 5.44
N SER A 157 31.64 -13.85 5.53
CA SER A 157 31.26 -14.96 4.65
C SER A 157 30.14 -15.81 5.25
N ARG A 158 29.41 -16.52 4.38
CA ARG A 158 28.31 -17.40 4.78
C ARG A 158 28.76 -18.45 5.80
N GLU A 159 29.92 -19.05 5.58
CA GLU A 159 30.48 -20.14 6.41
C GLU A 159 30.80 -19.67 7.83
N ILE A 160 31.31 -18.45 7.97
CA ILE A 160 31.58 -17.85 9.29
C ILE A 160 30.26 -17.64 10.04
N ILE A 161 29.24 -17.09 9.36
CA ILE A 161 27.93 -16.87 9.98
C ILE A 161 27.31 -18.19 10.40
N GLU A 162 27.29 -19.17 9.50
CA GLU A 162 26.75 -20.51 9.74
C GLU A 162 27.40 -21.14 10.97
N ALA A 163 28.73 -21.16 11.05
CA ALA A 163 29.44 -21.73 12.20
C ALA A 163 29.10 -21.03 13.53
N GLU A 164 28.90 -19.70 13.52
CA GLU A 164 28.57 -18.94 14.73
C GLU A 164 27.12 -19.12 15.18
N VAL A 165 26.16 -19.25 14.25
CA VAL A 165 24.73 -19.40 14.59
C VAL A 165 24.32 -20.85 14.78
N TYR A 166 25.02 -21.82 14.17
CA TYR A 166 24.67 -23.24 14.23
C TYR A 166 24.50 -23.72 15.68
N LYS A 167 25.50 -23.47 16.53
CA LYS A 167 25.47 -23.88 17.93
C LYS A 167 24.43 -23.13 18.76
N MET A 168 24.12 -21.89 18.39
CA MET A 168 23.03 -21.11 19.02
C MET A 168 21.66 -21.74 18.72
N VAL A 169 21.48 -22.19 17.48
CA VAL A 169 20.24 -22.80 16.98
C VAL A 169 20.08 -24.22 17.53
N GLU A 170 21.15 -25.00 17.59
CA GLU A 170 21.19 -26.33 18.22
C GLU A 170 20.77 -26.26 19.71
N ALA A 171 21.17 -25.22 20.43
CA ALA A 171 20.76 -25.01 21.83
C ALA A 171 19.24 -24.81 22.01
N LEU A 172 18.49 -24.50 20.94
CA LEU A 172 17.05 -24.30 20.97
C LEU A 172 16.25 -25.60 20.75
N ASP A 173 16.84 -26.67 20.23
CA ASP A 173 16.12 -27.92 19.93
C ASP A 173 15.42 -28.50 21.17
N LYS A 174 16.11 -28.53 22.31
CA LYS A 174 15.52 -29.02 23.58
C LYS A 174 14.35 -28.16 24.03
N PHE A 175 14.41 -26.85 23.80
CA PHE A 175 13.34 -25.93 24.17
C PHE A 175 12.10 -26.15 23.30
N ILE A 176 12.27 -26.27 21.98
CA ILE A 176 11.13 -26.50 21.08
C ILE A 176 10.41 -27.81 21.39
N ASN A 177 11.16 -28.87 21.66
CA ASN A 177 10.58 -30.16 22.06
C ASN A 177 9.82 -30.10 23.40
N SER A 178 10.04 -29.06 24.22
CA SER A 178 9.32 -28.84 25.48
C SER A 178 8.07 -27.97 25.33
N LEU A 179 7.86 -27.36 24.16
CA LEU A 179 6.74 -26.46 23.93
C LEU A 179 5.43 -27.24 23.70
N PRO A 180 4.28 -26.74 24.20
CA PRO A 180 2.97 -27.28 23.86
C PRO A 180 2.66 -27.20 22.36
N ALA A 181 1.78 -28.07 21.88
CA ALA A 181 1.36 -28.07 20.47
C ALA A 181 0.65 -26.75 20.05
N GLU A 182 -0.03 -26.09 20.99
CA GLU A 182 -0.79 -24.84 20.77
C GLU A 182 0.11 -23.57 20.80
N THR A 183 1.43 -23.74 20.63
CA THR A 183 2.37 -22.62 20.69
C THR A 183 2.30 -21.73 19.45
N ILE A 184 2.22 -20.42 19.67
CA ILE A 184 2.12 -19.41 18.61
C ILE A 184 3.45 -18.64 18.50
N PRO A 185 4.20 -18.78 17.39
CA PRO A 185 5.39 -17.98 17.14
C PRO A 185 5.04 -16.59 16.59
N GLU A 186 5.87 -15.60 16.89
CA GLU A 186 5.80 -14.24 16.31
C GLU A 186 4.42 -13.56 16.50
N SER A 187 3.76 -13.80 17.63
CA SER A 187 2.41 -13.30 17.94
C SER A 187 2.39 -11.78 18.07
N LEU A 188 1.59 -11.11 17.24
CA LEU A 188 1.41 -9.65 17.26
C LEU A 188 0.24 -9.30 18.18
N PHE A 189 0.39 -8.23 18.97
CA PHE A 189 -0.71 -7.67 19.76
C PHE A 189 -0.73 -6.14 19.71
N PHE A 190 -1.92 -5.58 19.91
CA PHE A 190 -2.16 -4.15 20.10
C PHE A 190 -2.77 -3.91 21.48
N SER A 191 -2.21 -2.96 22.23
CA SER A 191 -2.80 -2.48 23.47
C SER A 191 -3.07 -0.98 23.35
N PRO A 192 -4.27 -0.60 22.85
CA PRO A 192 -4.70 0.80 22.87
C PRO A 192 -4.91 1.30 24.31
N TYR A 193 -4.86 0.43 25.32
CA TYR A 193 -4.86 0.82 26.74
C TYR A 193 -3.56 1.41 27.22
N LEU A 194 -2.46 0.82 26.81
CA LEU A 194 -1.13 1.28 27.20
C LEU A 194 -0.47 2.13 26.10
N GLY A 195 -1.13 2.24 24.94
CA GLY A 195 -0.57 2.89 23.75
C GLY A 195 0.69 2.19 23.27
N ILE A 196 0.65 0.86 23.26
CA ILE A 196 1.77 0.00 22.86
C ILE A 196 1.33 -1.06 21.87
N ARG A 197 2.29 -1.53 21.08
CA ARG A 197 2.19 -2.77 20.30
C ARG A 197 3.46 -3.59 20.50
N GLY A 198 3.37 -4.88 20.27
CA GLY A 198 4.53 -5.76 20.41
C GLY A 198 4.38 -7.01 19.59
N ARG A 199 5.52 -7.65 19.32
CA ARG A 199 5.56 -8.98 18.73
C ARG A 199 6.29 -9.89 19.69
N ILE A 200 5.58 -10.89 20.18
CA ILE A 200 6.08 -11.89 21.13
C ILE A 200 6.74 -12.99 20.32
N ASP A 201 8.00 -13.32 20.62
CA ASP A 201 8.73 -14.35 19.87
C ASP A 201 8.03 -15.70 19.96
N VAL A 202 7.63 -16.11 21.16
CA VAL A 202 6.87 -17.35 21.40
C VAL A 202 5.83 -17.12 22.50
N LEU A 203 4.55 -17.35 22.16
CA LEU A 203 3.42 -17.32 23.07
C LEU A 203 2.88 -18.74 23.25
N ALA A 204 2.94 -19.26 24.47
CA ALA A 204 2.35 -20.54 24.87
C ALA A 204 1.55 -20.32 26.17
N GLU A 205 1.67 -21.19 27.18
CA GLU A 205 1.12 -20.94 28.53
C GLU A 205 1.71 -19.69 29.21
N GLN A 206 2.86 -19.23 28.72
CA GLN A 206 3.55 -18.03 29.19
C GLN A 206 4.22 -17.33 28.01
N ILE A 207 4.76 -16.13 28.26
CA ILE A 207 5.51 -15.35 27.29
C ILE A 207 6.98 -15.78 27.30
N TYR A 208 7.54 -16.09 26.13
CA TYR A 208 8.99 -16.25 25.97
C TYR A 208 9.54 -15.19 25.01
N GLU A 209 10.52 -14.44 25.48
CA GLU A 209 11.29 -13.46 24.68
C GLU A 209 12.71 -13.98 24.49
N LEU A 210 13.16 -14.08 23.24
CA LEU A 210 14.47 -14.57 22.89
C LEU A 210 15.49 -13.42 22.81
N LYS A 211 16.70 -13.63 23.35
CA LYS A 211 17.81 -12.67 23.25
C LYS A 211 19.10 -13.39 22.91
N THR A 212 19.76 -12.94 21.84
CA THR A 212 21.14 -13.36 21.52
C THR A 212 22.14 -12.43 22.20
N ALA A 213 22.82 -12.92 23.23
CA ALA A 213 23.78 -12.14 23.99
C ALA A 213 24.82 -13.03 24.67
N LYS A 214 25.95 -12.43 25.05
CA LYS A 214 26.87 -13.08 26.00
C LYS A 214 26.13 -13.27 27.33
N LEU A 215 26.15 -14.51 27.83
CA LEU A 215 25.52 -14.87 29.09
C LEU A 215 26.25 -14.16 30.24
N GLY A 216 25.48 -13.45 31.05
CA GLY A 216 25.98 -12.87 32.30
C GLY A 216 25.97 -13.91 33.42
N THR A 217 26.69 -13.63 34.50
CA THR A 217 26.70 -14.47 35.72
C THR A 217 25.50 -14.22 36.63
N ASP A 218 24.75 -13.12 36.41
CA ASP A 218 23.60 -12.76 37.23
C ASP A 218 22.43 -13.70 36.94
N ASP A 219 21.66 -14.08 37.96
CA ASP A 219 20.46 -14.91 37.79
C ASP A 219 19.27 -14.12 37.22
N GLU A 220 19.29 -12.78 37.34
CA GLU A 220 18.20 -11.91 36.87
C GLU A 220 18.34 -11.53 35.38
N ALA A 221 17.20 -11.26 34.75
CA ALA A 221 17.16 -10.73 33.38
C ALA A 221 17.60 -9.26 33.35
N ARG A 222 18.16 -8.80 32.23
CA ARG A 222 18.48 -7.37 32.04
C ARG A 222 17.22 -6.53 32.18
N PHE A 223 17.32 -5.39 32.85
CA PHE A 223 16.17 -4.52 33.13
C PHE A 223 15.39 -4.10 31.88
N SER A 224 16.05 -3.84 30.75
CA SER A 224 15.39 -3.55 29.46
C SER A 224 14.52 -4.69 28.97
N ASP A 225 14.98 -5.93 29.17
CA ASP A 225 14.29 -7.14 28.73
C ASP A 225 13.12 -7.45 29.68
N MET A 226 13.32 -7.23 30.99
CA MET A 226 12.23 -7.26 31.98
C MET A 226 11.11 -6.27 31.66
N MET A 227 11.47 -5.04 31.26
CA MET A 227 10.49 -4.03 30.84
C MET A 227 9.71 -4.48 29.61
N GLN A 228 10.37 -5.04 28.60
CA GLN A 228 9.73 -5.52 27.37
C GLN A 228 8.72 -6.64 27.67
N VAL A 229 9.12 -7.65 28.45
CA VAL A 229 8.24 -8.77 28.86
C VAL A 229 7.09 -8.27 29.74
N THR A 230 7.35 -7.32 30.66
CA THR A 230 6.30 -6.70 31.47
C THR A 230 5.27 -5.98 30.59
N LEU A 231 5.72 -5.24 29.56
CA LEU A 231 4.83 -4.59 28.61
C LEU A 231 4.02 -5.59 27.78
N TYR A 232 4.58 -6.75 27.45
CA TYR A 232 3.84 -7.82 26.77
C TYR A 232 2.76 -8.40 27.67
N ALA A 233 3.09 -8.76 28.91
CA ALA A 233 2.14 -9.34 29.85
C ALA A 233 0.95 -8.42 30.12
N PHE A 234 1.20 -7.14 30.41
CA PHE A 234 0.12 -6.16 30.59
C PHE A 234 -0.55 -5.73 29.28
N GLY A 235 0.12 -5.90 28.15
CA GLY A 235 -0.40 -5.57 26.83
C GLY A 235 -1.43 -6.58 26.33
N LEU A 236 -1.31 -7.86 26.73
CA LEU A 236 -2.25 -8.93 26.41
C LEU A 236 -3.50 -8.94 27.31
N THR A 237 -3.47 -8.28 28.47
CA THR A 237 -4.61 -8.23 29.39
C THR A 237 -5.51 -7.03 29.10
N ASP A 238 -6.83 -7.22 29.10
CA ASP A 238 -7.76 -6.10 29.23
C ASP A 238 -7.67 -5.57 30.67
N MET A 239 -7.13 -4.36 30.84
CA MET A 239 -6.93 -3.71 32.14
C MET A 239 -8.26 -3.35 32.85
N LYS A 240 -9.41 -3.77 32.31
CA LYS A 240 -10.76 -3.63 32.89
C LYS A 240 -11.17 -4.80 33.79
N GLU A 241 -10.66 -6.01 33.58
CA GLU A 241 -11.00 -7.19 34.38
C GLU A 241 -9.73 -7.76 35.04
N ASN A 242 -9.83 -8.20 36.30
CA ASN A 242 -8.71 -8.52 37.18
C ASN A 242 -7.57 -9.30 36.49
N ILE A 243 -6.35 -8.74 36.58
CA ILE A 243 -5.10 -9.21 35.96
C ILE A 243 -4.84 -10.69 36.31
N ALA A 244 -5.12 -11.61 35.39
CA ALA A 244 -4.40 -12.88 35.37
C ALA A 244 -2.97 -12.56 34.91
N GLN A 245 -2.00 -12.61 35.83
CA GLN A 245 -0.60 -12.35 35.50
C GLN A 245 -0.10 -13.46 34.57
N THR A 246 0.02 -13.17 33.27
CA THR A 246 0.74 -14.06 32.35
C THR A 246 2.21 -14.06 32.76
N ASP A 247 2.75 -15.22 33.12
CA ASP A 247 4.17 -15.35 33.42
C ASP A 247 5.03 -15.00 32.18
N GLY A 248 6.28 -14.59 32.42
CA GLY A 248 7.19 -14.23 31.36
C GLY A 248 8.62 -14.69 31.63
N THR A 249 9.27 -15.20 30.60
CA THR A 249 10.64 -15.71 30.65
C THR A 249 11.47 -15.12 29.51
N VAL A 250 12.68 -14.67 29.81
CA VAL A 250 13.66 -14.27 28.78
C VAL A 250 14.63 -15.43 28.54
N LEU A 251 14.73 -15.85 27.30
CA LEU A 251 15.61 -16.91 26.81
C LEU A 251 16.90 -16.30 26.29
N TYR A 252 17.99 -16.40 27.06
CA TYR A 252 19.30 -15.97 26.58
C TYR A 252 20.01 -17.11 25.88
N VAL A 253 20.26 -16.93 24.58
CA VAL A 253 21.04 -17.87 23.78
C VAL A 253 22.46 -17.35 23.65
N GLY A 254 23.39 -18.06 24.30
CA GLY A 254 24.83 -17.96 24.10
C GLY A 254 25.29 -18.88 22.98
N SER A 255 26.62 -19.07 22.84
CA SER A 255 27.17 -19.89 21.76
C SER A 255 26.77 -21.37 21.84
N GLU A 256 26.59 -21.96 23.02
CA GLU A 256 26.28 -23.39 23.19
C GLU A 256 25.23 -23.64 24.29
N THR A 257 24.67 -22.57 24.85
CA THR A 257 23.87 -22.63 26.07
C THR A 257 22.65 -21.74 25.95
N LEU A 258 21.52 -22.28 26.39
CA LEU A 258 20.27 -21.57 26.55
C LEU A 258 20.02 -21.37 28.05
N GLN A 259 19.94 -20.13 28.50
CA GLN A 259 19.62 -19.79 29.89
C GLN A 259 18.26 -19.10 29.98
N PRO A 260 17.22 -19.79 30.49
CA PRO A 260 15.93 -19.19 30.76
C PRO A 260 15.99 -18.37 32.06
N LYS A 261 15.51 -17.13 32.02
CA LYS A 261 15.40 -16.26 33.19
C LYS A 261 13.97 -15.77 33.37
N LYS A 262 13.31 -16.19 34.46
CA LYS A 262 11.96 -15.74 34.79
C LYS A 262 11.96 -14.25 35.13
N VAL A 263 10.95 -13.54 34.66
CA VAL A 263 10.77 -12.09 34.88
C VAL A 263 9.73 -11.88 35.96
N ASN A 264 10.08 -11.09 36.99
CA ASN A 264 9.11 -10.61 37.97
C ASN A 264 8.30 -9.45 37.38
N ILE A 265 7.08 -9.74 36.93
CA ILE A 265 6.16 -8.76 36.35
C ILE A 265 5.55 -7.94 37.49
N SER A 266 5.79 -6.62 37.46
CA SER A 266 5.33 -5.74 38.54
C SER A 266 4.78 -4.40 38.04
N TRP A 267 3.84 -3.85 38.82
CA TRP A 267 3.28 -2.52 38.58
C TRP A 267 4.36 -1.41 38.56
N GLY A 268 5.43 -1.59 39.35
CA GLY A 268 6.55 -0.65 39.41
C GLY A 268 7.32 -0.57 38.10
N ILE A 269 7.60 -1.72 37.47
CA ILE A 269 8.27 -1.81 36.16
C ILE A 269 7.35 -1.26 35.07
N LEU A 270 6.07 -1.62 35.06
CA LEU A 270 5.09 -1.08 34.12
C LEU A 270 5.03 0.45 34.19
N ARG A 271 4.93 1.01 35.41
CA ARG A 271 4.91 2.47 35.64
C ARG A 271 6.16 3.16 35.07
N TYR A 272 7.34 2.55 35.19
CA TYR A 272 8.57 3.08 34.59
C TYR A 272 8.56 2.95 33.06
N ALA A 273 8.10 1.82 32.54
CA ALA A 273 7.97 1.59 31.11
C ALA A 273 7.02 2.59 30.44
N ILE A 274 5.89 2.92 31.06
CA ILE A 274 4.96 3.92 30.54
C ILE A 274 5.55 5.34 30.57
N GLN A 275 6.39 5.68 31.56
CA GLN A 275 7.16 6.94 31.50
C GLN A 275 8.08 6.98 30.29
N MET A 276 8.81 5.90 30.02
CA MET A 276 9.68 5.79 28.83
C MET A 276 8.86 5.82 27.53
N ARG A 277 7.67 5.20 27.50
CA ARG A 277 6.73 5.24 26.38
C ARG A 277 6.27 6.67 26.08
N ASN A 278 5.92 7.44 27.10
CA ASN A 278 5.52 8.83 26.94
C ASN A 278 6.68 9.72 26.44
N ILE A 279 7.91 9.45 26.88
CA ILE A 279 9.12 10.09 26.34
C ILE A 279 9.32 9.71 24.87
N ALA A 280 9.13 8.43 24.51
CA ALA A 280 9.20 7.94 23.15
C ALA A 280 8.24 8.70 22.22
N TYR A 281 6.96 8.78 22.63
CA TYR A 281 5.93 9.53 21.93
C TYR A 281 6.34 10.99 21.71
N ARG A 282 6.85 11.63 22.78
CA ARG A 282 7.32 13.02 22.72
C ARG A 282 8.48 13.20 21.72
N ILE A 283 9.40 12.25 21.65
CA ILE A 283 10.54 12.26 20.71
C ILE A 283 10.06 12.09 19.27
N SER A 284 9.21 11.10 18.99
CA SER A 284 8.81 10.73 17.62
C SER A 284 7.83 11.72 16.99
N PHE A 285 6.94 12.33 17.79
CA PHE A 285 5.80 13.09 17.25
C PHE A 285 5.74 14.56 17.67
N LEU A 286 6.49 14.96 18.71
CA LEU A 286 6.48 16.34 19.23
C LEU A 286 7.85 17.03 19.12
N ASP A 287 8.75 16.51 18.26
CA ASP A 287 10.10 17.03 18.00
C ASP A 287 10.94 17.31 19.26
N TYR A 288 10.69 16.55 20.33
CA TYR A 288 11.47 16.70 21.54
C TYR A 288 12.89 16.18 21.32
N VAL A 289 13.86 17.05 21.59
CA VAL A 289 15.28 16.73 21.62
C VAL A 289 15.68 16.42 23.05
N PRO A 290 15.92 15.14 23.42
CA PRO A 290 16.34 14.81 24.77
C PRO A 290 17.72 15.40 25.06
N PRO A 291 18.01 15.83 26.29
CA PRO A 291 19.35 16.27 26.67
C PRO A 291 20.34 15.09 26.62
N ILE A 292 21.63 15.41 26.50
CA ILE A 292 22.71 14.43 26.69
C ILE A 292 22.73 14.01 28.17
N LEU A 293 23.07 12.75 28.44
CA LEU A 293 23.20 12.23 29.81
C LEU A 293 24.23 13.04 30.61
N ASN A 294 23.97 13.22 31.91
CA ASN A 294 24.84 13.95 32.83
C ASN A 294 26.08 13.13 33.27
N ASP A 295 27.02 13.76 33.99
CA ASP A 295 28.28 13.14 34.47
C ASP A 295 28.10 11.80 35.18
N LYS A 296 27.07 11.70 36.04
CA LYS A 296 26.79 10.49 36.81
C LYS A 296 26.47 9.29 35.91
N GLN A 297 26.05 9.55 34.67
CA GLN A 297 25.67 8.56 33.67
C GLN A 297 26.63 8.54 32.45
N SER A 298 27.68 9.37 32.44
CA SER A 298 28.65 9.51 31.35
C SER A 298 29.34 8.19 30.93
N ARG A 299 29.51 7.24 31.86
CA ARG A 299 30.03 5.89 31.57
C ARG A 299 29.21 5.14 30.51
N LYS A 300 27.90 5.41 30.41
CA LYS A 300 27.04 4.84 29.37
C LYS A 300 27.43 5.37 27.98
N CYS A 301 27.81 6.64 27.88
CA CYS A 301 28.21 7.26 26.62
C CYS A 301 29.46 6.62 26.01
N ASN A 302 30.42 6.18 26.85
CA ASN A 302 31.66 5.53 26.39
C ASN A 302 31.43 4.19 25.66
N LYS A 303 30.29 3.53 25.92
CA LYS A 303 29.91 2.26 25.27
C LYS A 303 28.72 2.44 24.32
N CYS A 304 28.36 3.69 24.00
CA CYS A 304 27.21 3.99 23.18
C CYS A 304 27.52 3.79 21.69
N SER A 305 26.76 2.93 21.01
CA SER A 305 26.95 2.64 19.59
C SER A 305 26.71 3.85 18.67
N VAL A 306 25.92 4.84 19.11
CA VAL A 306 25.59 6.05 18.34
C VAL A 306 26.36 7.29 18.80
N GLN A 307 27.47 7.12 19.51
CA GLN A 307 28.25 8.22 20.09
C GLN A 307 28.71 9.25 19.05
N VAL A 308 29.26 8.78 17.93
CA VAL A 308 29.73 9.62 16.81
C VAL A 308 28.55 10.40 16.22
N MET A 309 27.43 9.73 15.98
CA MET A 309 26.23 10.35 15.41
C MET A 309 25.60 11.36 16.36
N CYS A 310 25.53 11.05 17.65
CA CYS A 310 25.07 11.98 18.69
C CYS A 310 25.88 13.28 18.68
N SER A 311 27.21 13.17 18.50
CA SER A 311 28.12 14.31 18.39
C SER A 311 27.88 15.11 17.11
N LEU A 312 27.70 14.41 15.98
CA LEU A 312 27.40 15.01 14.67
C LEU A 312 26.08 15.81 14.69
N PHE A 313 25.00 15.25 15.25
CA PHE A 313 23.72 15.94 15.37
C PHE A 313 23.80 17.16 16.30
N CYS A 314 24.52 17.02 17.43
CA CYS A 314 24.70 18.11 18.39
C CYS A 314 25.43 19.30 17.75
N ALA A 315 26.54 19.04 17.06
CA ALA A 315 27.28 20.06 16.33
C ALA A 315 26.49 20.62 15.14
N GLY A 316 26.04 19.73 14.25
CA GLY A 316 25.48 20.05 12.95
C GLY A 316 24.15 20.80 13.00
N LEU A 317 23.23 20.40 13.89
CA LEU A 317 21.91 21.02 14.05
C LEU A 317 21.86 22.05 15.18
N ASN A 318 23.03 22.47 15.69
CA ASN A 318 23.17 23.45 16.77
C ASN A 318 22.28 23.17 18.00
N GLN A 319 22.20 21.91 18.41
CA GLN A 319 21.37 21.50 19.54
C GLN A 319 22.08 21.84 20.86
N PHE A 320 21.29 22.13 21.90
CA PHE A 320 21.82 22.59 23.19
C PHE A 320 22.97 21.69 23.67
N ARG A 321 24.11 22.33 23.94
CA ARG A 321 25.35 21.66 24.28
C ARG A 321 25.55 21.78 25.79
N SER A 322 25.48 20.67 26.51
CA SER A 322 26.06 20.57 27.86
C SER A 322 27.55 20.18 27.75
N CYS A 323 28.29 20.86 26.87
CA CYS A 323 29.61 20.42 26.40
C CYS A 323 30.78 20.73 27.34
N ASP A 324 30.58 21.52 28.40
CA ASP A 324 31.60 21.68 29.46
C ASP A 324 31.79 20.38 30.29
N ILE A 325 30.95 19.38 30.05
CA ILE A 325 30.69 18.22 30.92
C ILE A 325 30.80 16.87 30.15
N CYS A 326 31.18 16.87 28.88
CA CYS A 326 31.03 15.68 28.01
C CYS A 326 32.36 15.19 27.38
N ASN A 327 32.61 13.87 27.46
CA ASN A 327 33.76 13.18 26.86
C ASN A 327 33.73 13.10 25.31
N HIS A 328 32.74 13.68 24.63
CA HIS A 328 32.68 13.73 23.15
C HIS A 328 33.35 14.97 22.57
N ALA A 329 33.99 15.82 23.37
CA ALA A 329 34.73 16.99 22.90
C ALA A 329 35.77 16.66 21.80
N SER A 330 36.30 15.42 21.79
CA SER A 330 37.22 14.91 20.76
C SER A 330 36.55 14.62 19.40
N PHE A 331 35.25 14.34 19.37
CA PHE A 331 34.48 13.99 18.16
C PHE A 331 33.49 15.08 17.74
N CYS A 332 33.26 16.08 18.59
CA CYS A 332 32.40 17.21 18.30
C CYS A 332 33.11 18.16 17.34
N SER A 333 32.72 18.16 16.07
CA SER A 333 33.11 19.24 15.16
C SER A 333 32.60 20.56 15.73
N LYS A 334 33.46 21.57 15.86
CA LYS A 334 33.00 22.89 16.36
C LYS A 334 32.07 23.60 15.37
N THR A 335 32.02 23.15 14.12
CA THR A 335 31.30 23.79 13.02
C THR A 335 29.91 23.20 12.83
N ALA A 336 28.90 24.04 13.01
CA ALA A 336 27.52 23.72 12.64
C ALA A 336 27.38 23.61 11.11
N LEU A 337 26.36 22.89 10.65
CA LEU A 337 26.00 22.86 9.23
C LEU A 337 25.55 24.25 8.77
N PRO A 338 25.60 24.57 7.47
CA PRO A 338 24.99 25.79 6.95
C PRO A 338 23.51 25.90 7.39
N LYS A 339 23.06 27.11 7.72
CA LYS A 339 21.69 27.34 8.24
C LYS A 339 20.60 26.74 7.35
N LYS A 340 20.76 26.88 6.03
CA LYS A 340 19.86 26.32 5.01
C LYS A 340 19.77 24.78 5.07
N GLU A 341 20.87 24.08 5.35
CA GLU A 341 20.88 22.63 5.53
C GLU A 341 20.15 22.21 6.81
N GLN A 342 20.35 22.97 7.90
CA GLN A 342 19.64 22.74 9.17
C GLN A 342 18.13 22.95 9.03
N GLU A 343 17.73 24.07 8.42
CA GLU A 343 16.32 24.40 8.17
C GLU A 343 15.66 23.35 7.27
N TYR A 344 16.34 22.90 6.21
CA TYR A 344 15.85 21.85 5.34
C TYR A 344 15.67 20.52 6.09
N PHE A 345 16.68 20.08 6.85
CA PHE A 345 16.61 18.83 7.61
C PHE A 345 15.47 18.87 8.64
N ASN A 346 15.37 19.95 9.42
CA ASN A 346 14.35 20.10 10.46
C ASN A 346 12.95 20.16 9.85
N LYS A 347 12.75 20.93 8.76
CA LYS A 347 11.46 21.01 8.06
C LYS A 347 11.01 19.63 7.58
N TYR A 348 11.81 18.95 6.78
CA TYR A 348 11.37 17.66 6.21
C TYR A 348 11.27 16.55 7.25
N SER A 349 12.12 16.55 8.29
CA SER A 349 11.98 15.59 9.39
C SER A 349 10.68 15.82 10.18
N TYR A 350 10.29 17.07 10.43
CA TYR A 350 9.01 17.39 11.05
C TYR A 350 7.82 16.93 10.20
N LEU A 351 7.82 17.25 8.90
CA LEU A 351 6.76 16.84 7.98
C LEU A 351 6.62 15.31 7.89
N LEU A 352 7.74 14.58 7.87
CA LEU A 352 7.73 13.12 7.95
C LEU A 352 7.07 12.60 9.24
N SER A 353 7.39 13.21 10.38
CA SER A 353 6.77 12.87 11.66
C SER A 353 5.27 13.18 11.68
N GLN A 354 4.83 14.29 11.08
CA GLN A 354 3.40 14.64 11.00
C GLN A 354 2.61 13.70 10.09
N GLU A 355 3.17 13.30 8.93
CA GLU A 355 2.54 12.31 8.06
C GLU A 355 2.44 10.94 8.73
N ARG A 356 3.50 10.54 9.44
CA ARG A 356 3.51 9.32 10.25
C ARG A 356 2.47 9.36 11.37
N LEU A 357 2.32 10.50 12.04
CA LEU A 357 1.32 10.68 13.10
C LEU A 357 -0.10 10.44 12.55
N GLU A 358 -0.41 11.00 11.39
CA GLU A 358 -1.72 10.82 10.74
C GLU A 358 -1.95 9.37 10.33
N THR A 359 -0.92 8.70 9.82
CA THR A 359 -0.96 7.25 9.53
C THR A 359 -1.26 6.42 10.78
N ASN A 360 -0.66 6.77 11.92
CA ASN A 360 -0.91 6.08 13.20
C ASN A 360 -2.32 6.36 13.75
N ARG A 361 -2.84 7.58 13.59
CA ARG A 361 -4.24 7.88 13.93
C ARG A 361 -5.22 7.10 13.07
N ASN A 362 -4.91 6.91 11.79
CA ASN A 362 -5.69 6.06 10.90
C ASN A 362 -5.68 4.58 11.29
N LEU A 363 -4.62 4.09 11.96
CA LEU A 363 -4.61 2.75 12.55
C LEU A 363 -5.56 2.64 13.74
N ALA A 364 -5.75 3.73 14.49
CA ALA A 364 -6.66 3.75 15.62
C ALA A 364 -8.14 3.59 15.24
N ASP A 365 -8.49 3.72 13.95
CA ASP A 365 -9.81 3.33 13.42
C ASP A 365 -10.17 1.88 13.81
N LEU A 366 -9.18 1.00 13.97
CA LEU A 366 -9.41 -0.42 14.30
C LEU A 366 -10.15 -0.64 15.63
N TRP A 367 -9.92 0.23 16.63
CA TRP A 367 -10.57 0.16 17.94
C TRP A 367 -11.50 1.34 18.23
N ASN A 368 -11.46 2.40 17.41
CA ASN A 368 -12.34 3.56 17.55
C ASN A 368 -13.61 3.45 16.70
N LEU A 369 -13.64 2.59 15.67
CA LEU A 369 -14.79 2.41 14.78
C LEU A 369 -15.37 1.00 14.85
N SER A 370 -16.68 0.91 14.66
CA SER A 370 -17.36 -0.38 14.47
C SER A 370 -16.91 -1.06 13.17
N LEU A 371 -17.04 -2.39 13.09
CA LEU A 371 -16.74 -3.14 11.86
C LEU A 371 -17.45 -2.57 10.62
N LYS A 372 -18.72 -2.18 10.77
CA LYS A 372 -19.52 -1.58 9.70
C LYS A 372 -18.90 -0.28 9.17
N GLU A 373 -18.52 0.62 10.07
CA GLU A 373 -17.88 1.90 9.71
C GLU A 373 -16.52 1.68 9.03
N ARG A 374 -15.75 0.66 9.46
CA ARG A 374 -14.46 0.32 8.83
C ARG A 374 -14.64 -0.21 7.39
N ILE A 375 -15.67 -1.03 7.16
CA ILE A 375 -16.06 -1.49 5.82
C ILE A 375 -16.50 -0.32 4.95
N GLU A 376 -17.33 0.59 5.48
CA GLU A 376 -17.77 1.80 4.76
C GLU A 376 -16.60 2.74 4.40
N LYS A 377 -15.56 2.81 5.25
CA LYS A 377 -14.31 3.51 4.92
C LYS A 377 -13.49 2.82 3.81
N GLY A 378 -13.81 1.57 3.47
CA GLY A 378 -13.14 0.79 2.44
C GLY A 378 -11.80 0.19 2.86
N LYS A 379 -11.49 0.12 4.17
CA LYS A 379 -10.20 -0.40 4.67
C LYS A 379 -10.28 -1.85 5.16
N THR A 380 -11.47 -2.46 5.12
CA THR A 380 -11.75 -3.75 5.76
C THR A 380 -12.56 -4.65 4.83
N ILE A 381 -12.28 -5.94 4.88
CA ILE A 381 -13.07 -7.01 4.26
C ILE A 381 -13.49 -7.95 5.39
N ASN A 382 -14.77 -8.32 5.44
CA ASN A 382 -15.30 -9.28 6.41
C ASN A 382 -15.87 -10.52 5.70
N ASP A 383 -16.46 -11.42 6.49
CA ASP A 383 -17.14 -12.65 6.04
C ASP A 383 -16.25 -13.54 5.16
N LEU A 384 -14.96 -13.57 5.48
CA LEU A 384 -13.97 -14.38 4.78
C LEU A 384 -14.22 -15.86 5.03
N VAL A 385 -14.25 -16.64 3.94
CA VAL A 385 -14.38 -18.10 4.01
C VAL A 385 -13.15 -18.72 3.35
N LEU A 386 -12.33 -19.40 4.15
CA LEU A 386 -11.13 -20.10 3.66
C LEU A 386 -11.54 -21.18 2.65
N LYS A 387 -10.93 -21.14 1.47
CA LYS A 387 -11.14 -22.10 0.38
C LYS A 387 -9.95 -23.01 0.16
N ASN A 388 -8.74 -22.49 0.36
CA ASN A 388 -7.52 -23.26 0.19
C ASN A 388 -6.42 -22.72 1.11
N GLU A 389 -5.54 -23.62 1.56
CA GLU A 389 -4.32 -23.32 2.30
C GLU A 389 -3.18 -24.16 1.74
N ILE A 390 -2.07 -23.50 1.40
CA ILE A 390 -0.85 -24.15 0.91
C ILE A 390 0.31 -23.71 1.80
N LEU A 391 1.09 -24.65 2.32
CA LEU A 391 2.30 -24.38 3.10
C LEU A 391 3.53 -24.80 2.29
N GLU A 392 4.37 -23.83 1.91
CA GLU A 392 5.65 -24.07 1.23
C GLU A 392 6.77 -23.26 1.89
N ASN A 393 7.86 -23.93 2.30
CA ASN A 393 9.05 -23.30 2.91
C ASN A 393 8.72 -22.34 4.09
N GLY A 394 7.76 -22.72 4.95
CA GLY A 394 7.35 -21.91 6.10
C GLY A 394 6.49 -20.68 5.75
N ILE A 395 6.03 -20.55 4.51
CA ILE A 395 5.07 -19.52 4.08
C ILE A 395 3.73 -20.20 3.79
N ARG A 396 2.67 -19.71 4.42
CA ARG A 396 1.28 -20.11 4.15
C ARG A 396 0.67 -19.18 3.12
N THR A 397 0.14 -19.75 2.04
CA THR A 397 -0.74 -19.07 1.10
C THR A 397 -2.19 -19.45 1.42
N LEU A 398 -2.97 -18.47 1.89
CA LEU A 398 -4.37 -18.61 2.25
C LEU A 398 -5.24 -17.99 1.15
N VAL A 399 -6.21 -18.74 0.64
CA VAL A 399 -7.18 -18.26 -0.35
C VAL A 399 -8.54 -18.19 0.28
N PHE A 400 -9.11 -16.99 0.38
CA PHE A 400 -10.45 -16.76 0.91
C PHE A 400 -11.42 -16.37 -0.21
N SER A 401 -12.67 -16.83 -0.14
CA SER A 401 -13.78 -16.18 -0.84
C SER A 401 -14.33 -15.03 0.00
N CYS A 402 -14.72 -13.94 -0.64
CA CYS A 402 -15.20 -12.72 0.01
C CYS A 402 -16.15 -11.92 -0.91
N ASP A 403 -16.81 -10.89 -0.38
CA ASP A 403 -17.36 -9.79 -1.19
C ASP A 403 -16.50 -8.54 -0.96
N ASN A 404 -15.59 -8.28 -1.91
CA ASN A 404 -14.58 -7.25 -1.75
C ASN A 404 -15.04 -5.92 -2.37
N GLN A 405 -15.33 -4.95 -1.51
CA GLN A 405 -15.62 -3.56 -1.86
C GLN A 405 -14.53 -2.57 -1.37
N SER A 406 -13.39 -3.11 -0.91
CA SER A 406 -12.35 -2.36 -0.21
C SER A 406 -11.34 -1.65 -1.14
N GLU A 407 -10.38 -0.97 -0.52
CA GLU A 407 -9.18 -0.36 -1.11
C GLU A 407 -7.98 -1.27 -1.19
N ILE A 408 -8.06 -2.44 -0.57
CA ILE A 408 -6.94 -3.35 -0.45
C ILE A 408 -6.48 -3.81 -1.85
N ARG A 409 -5.17 -3.83 -2.05
CA ARG A 409 -4.51 -4.17 -3.31
C ARG A 409 -3.51 -5.29 -3.13
N GLU A 410 -3.12 -5.90 -4.24
CA GLU A 410 -1.92 -6.73 -4.29
C GLU A 410 -0.69 -5.96 -3.77
N GLY A 411 0.04 -6.58 -2.87
CA GLY A 411 1.20 -6.02 -2.17
C GLY A 411 0.88 -5.30 -0.86
N ASP A 412 -0.39 -5.02 -0.55
CA ASP A 412 -0.75 -4.43 0.73
C ASP A 412 -0.49 -5.40 1.88
N VAL A 413 0.00 -4.84 2.98
CA VAL A 413 0.11 -5.58 4.23
C VAL A 413 -1.19 -5.41 5.00
N ILE A 414 -1.67 -6.51 5.56
CA ILE A 414 -2.96 -6.60 6.22
C ILE A 414 -2.84 -7.26 7.58
N ILE A 415 -3.78 -6.94 8.47
CA ILE A 415 -4.04 -7.68 9.70
C ILE A 415 -5.07 -8.76 9.40
N LEU A 416 -4.81 -9.96 9.91
CA LEU A 416 -5.71 -11.11 9.91
C LEU A 416 -6.24 -11.26 11.33
N SER A 417 -7.57 -11.25 11.48
CA SER A 417 -8.23 -11.40 12.79
C SER A 417 -9.56 -12.17 12.66
N ASP A 418 -10.12 -12.55 13.80
CA ASP A 418 -11.47 -13.07 13.94
C ASP A 418 -12.55 -11.96 14.06
N GLY A 419 -12.14 -10.70 13.92
CA GLY A 419 -12.96 -9.50 14.10
C GLY A 419 -12.59 -8.70 15.36
N ASP A 420 -11.98 -9.32 16.36
CA ASP A 420 -11.42 -8.64 17.54
C ASP A 420 -9.90 -8.48 17.37
N VAL A 421 -9.45 -7.23 17.30
CA VAL A 421 -8.03 -6.88 17.14
C VAL A 421 -7.33 -6.55 18.46
N ILE A 422 -8.07 -6.53 19.57
CA ILE A 422 -7.58 -6.13 20.90
C ILE A 422 -7.43 -7.35 21.78
N SER A 423 -8.48 -8.19 21.87
CA SER A 423 -8.54 -9.28 22.84
C SER A 423 -8.12 -10.63 22.25
N SER A 424 -8.07 -10.75 20.93
CA SER A 424 -7.64 -11.97 20.23
C SER A 424 -6.24 -11.80 19.62
N PRO A 425 -5.44 -12.88 19.52
CA PRO A 425 -4.19 -12.86 18.77
C PRO A 425 -4.42 -12.45 17.32
N ILE A 426 -3.63 -11.49 16.84
CA ILE A 426 -3.68 -11.06 15.45
C ILE A 426 -2.44 -11.51 14.69
N SER A 427 -2.62 -11.73 13.39
CA SER A 427 -1.53 -12.07 12.48
C SER A 427 -1.41 -11.02 11.38
N THR A 428 -0.28 -10.99 10.68
CA THR A 428 -0.11 -10.13 9.50
C THR A 428 0.08 -10.98 8.25
N GLY A 429 -0.49 -10.52 7.13
CA GLY A 429 -0.30 -11.12 5.82
C GLY A 429 0.02 -10.08 4.76
N THR A 430 0.48 -10.53 3.61
CA THR A 430 0.62 -9.69 2.40
C THR A 430 -0.34 -10.22 1.35
N VAL A 431 -1.11 -9.34 0.74
CA VAL A 431 -2.02 -9.71 -0.34
C VAL A 431 -1.22 -10.02 -1.61
N THR A 432 -1.37 -11.22 -2.16
CA THR A 432 -0.67 -11.62 -3.39
C THR A 432 -1.55 -11.56 -4.63
N ASN A 433 -2.87 -11.73 -4.45
CA ASN A 433 -3.87 -11.63 -5.51
C ASN A 433 -5.20 -11.18 -4.89
N ILE A 434 -5.96 -10.35 -5.57
CA ILE A 434 -7.26 -9.90 -5.09
C ILE A 434 -8.22 -9.62 -6.24
N THR A 435 -9.46 -10.09 -6.10
CA THR A 435 -10.57 -9.84 -7.01
C THR A 435 -11.77 -9.27 -6.23
N SER A 436 -12.90 -9.09 -6.90
CA SER A 436 -14.16 -8.74 -6.21
C SER A 436 -14.71 -9.87 -5.35
N THR A 437 -14.31 -11.13 -5.60
CA THR A 437 -14.90 -12.32 -4.95
C THR A 437 -13.89 -13.20 -4.21
N SER A 438 -12.61 -12.91 -4.31
CA SER A 438 -11.54 -13.71 -3.69
C SER A 438 -10.35 -12.86 -3.30
N ILE A 439 -9.65 -13.29 -2.26
CA ILE A 439 -8.38 -12.71 -1.83
C ILE A 439 -7.38 -13.83 -1.50
N GLU A 440 -6.18 -13.70 -2.03
CA GLU A 440 -5.03 -14.59 -1.77
C GLU A 440 -4.01 -13.83 -0.92
N ILE A 441 -3.56 -14.47 0.15
CA ILE A 441 -2.74 -13.86 1.19
C ILE A 441 -1.59 -14.79 1.51
N GLU A 442 -0.38 -14.23 1.57
CA GLU A 442 0.77 -14.92 2.12
C GLU A 442 1.04 -14.45 3.56
N THR A 443 1.20 -15.40 4.47
CA THR A 443 1.57 -15.14 5.86
C THR A 443 2.54 -16.19 6.38
N LYS A 444 3.40 -15.79 7.32
CA LYS A 444 4.26 -16.71 8.08
C LYS A 444 3.58 -17.22 9.35
N ALA A 445 2.48 -16.58 9.76
CA ALA A 445 1.76 -16.95 10.98
C ALA A 445 0.84 -18.17 10.73
N HIS A 446 0.40 -18.82 11.80
CA HIS A 446 -0.68 -19.81 11.76
C HIS A 446 -1.93 -19.18 12.40
N PRO A 447 -2.72 -18.39 11.64
CA PRO A 447 -3.91 -17.80 12.23
C PRO A 447 -4.96 -18.90 12.44
N GLU A 448 -5.41 -19.11 13.68
CA GLU A 448 -6.43 -20.13 13.99
C GLU A 448 -7.77 -19.87 13.30
N LYS A 449 -8.20 -18.59 13.28
CA LYS A 449 -9.46 -18.17 12.67
C LYS A 449 -9.31 -16.78 12.05
N VAL A 450 -9.64 -16.68 10.77
CA VAL A 450 -9.66 -15.40 10.03
C VAL A 450 -11.04 -15.20 9.43
N SER A 451 -11.75 -14.18 9.92
CA SER A 451 -13.04 -13.74 9.39
C SER A 451 -13.01 -12.30 8.90
N VAL A 452 -12.03 -11.51 9.36
CA VAL A 452 -11.86 -10.09 9.03
C VAL A 452 -10.41 -9.81 8.64
N ILE A 453 -10.26 -8.98 7.60
CA ILE A 453 -9.00 -8.44 7.13
C ILE A 453 -9.07 -6.92 7.19
N ASP A 454 -8.04 -6.30 7.78
CA ASP A 454 -7.89 -4.85 7.82
C ASP A 454 -6.57 -4.42 7.16
N LEU A 455 -6.60 -3.29 6.45
CA LEU A 455 -5.39 -2.68 5.90
C LEU A 455 -4.43 -2.25 7.03
N TYR A 456 -3.18 -2.70 6.95
CA TYR A 456 -2.15 -2.40 7.95
C TYR A 456 -1.01 -1.57 7.34
N SER A 457 -0.99 -0.28 7.68
CA SER A 457 0.08 0.63 7.24
C SER A 457 1.33 0.48 8.13
N ILE A 458 2.42 -0.04 7.58
CA ILE A 458 3.70 -0.16 8.30
C ILE A 458 4.56 1.10 8.09
N ASP A 459 5.24 1.56 9.14
CA ASP A 459 6.18 2.70 9.18
C ASP A 459 7.46 2.54 8.30
N VAL A 460 7.57 1.50 7.44
CA VAL A 460 8.79 1.25 6.64
C VAL A 460 9.12 2.44 5.73
N GLY A 461 8.10 3.12 5.21
CA GLY A 461 8.28 4.32 4.39
C GLY A 461 8.99 5.46 5.14
N PHE A 462 8.61 5.69 6.41
CA PHE A 462 9.16 6.77 7.22
C PHE A 462 10.66 6.61 7.45
N ASN A 463 11.11 5.44 7.94
CA ASN A 463 12.53 5.24 8.26
C ASN A 463 13.43 5.36 7.03
N ARG A 464 12.96 4.88 5.87
CA ARG A 464 13.71 4.96 4.61
C ARG A 464 13.81 6.39 4.10
N GLN A 465 12.72 7.15 4.17
CA GLN A 465 12.69 8.58 3.83
C GLN A 465 13.59 9.40 4.76
N GLN A 466 13.54 9.12 6.07
CA GLN A 466 14.38 9.77 7.06
C GLN A 466 15.88 9.43 6.87
N ARG A 467 16.21 8.19 6.50
CA ARG A 467 17.57 7.80 6.06
C ARG A 467 18.01 8.58 4.82
N GLY A 468 17.14 8.71 3.83
CA GLY A 468 17.38 9.50 2.62
C GLY A 468 17.75 10.95 2.95
N LEU A 469 16.92 11.58 3.78
CA LEU A 469 17.12 12.94 4.27
C LEU A 469 18.42 13.08 5.09
N PHE A 470 18.69 12.14 6.00
CA PHE A 470 19.92 12.09 6.78
C PHE A 470 21.16 12.02 5.87
N ASN A 471 21.18 11.07 4.93
CA ASN A 471 22.31 10.91 4.02
C ASN A 471 22.50 12.12 3.10
N PHE A 472 21.41 12.73 2.62
CA PHE A 472 21.48 13.94 1.80
C PHE A 472 22.17 15.11 2.53
N ILE A 473 21.90 15.29 3.83
CA ILE A 473 22.45 16.40 4.63
C ILE A 473 23.83 16.06 5.22
N PHE A 474 24.01 14.85 5.74
CA PHE A 474 25.19 14.52 6.53
C PHE A 474 26.30 13.80 5.75
N LYS A 475 26.02 13.23 4.57
CA LYS A 475 27.06 12.66 3.69
C LYS A 475 27.50 13.66 2.62
N SER A 476 28.75 13.53 2.20
CA SER A 476 29.28 14.27 1.05
C SER A 476 28.58 13.83 -0.22
N ASN A 477 27.92 14.78 -0.91
CA ASN A 477 27.29 14.57 -2.20
C ASN A 477 27.18 15.90 -2.96
N ASP A 478 27.09 15.83 -4.29
CA ASP A 478 26.97 17.02 -5.14
C ASP A 478 25.53 17.52 -5.30
N PHE A 479 24.54 16.78 -4.78
CA PHE A 479 23.12 17.09 -4.95
C PHE A 479 22.66 18.26 -4.08
N LYS A 480 23.37 18.58 -2.99
CA LYS A 480 23.01 19.72 -2.12
C LYS A 480 22.86 21.02 -2.90
N LYS A 481 23.80 21.33 -3.80
CA LYS A 481 23.74 22.54 -4.66
C LYS A 481 22.59 22.50 -5.66
N ILE A 482 22.19 21.31 -6.11
CA ILE A 482 21.09 21.14 -7.06
C ILE A 482 19.75 21.33 -6.35
N ILE A 483 19.58 20.70 -5.19
CA ILE A 483 18.29 20.63 -4.50
C ILE A 483 18.05 21.86 -3.64
N LEU A 484 19.06 22.32 -2.89
CA LEU A 484 18.93 23.51 -2.03
C LEU A 484 19.02 24.79 -2.85
N ASP A 485 19.99 24.90 -3.76
CA ASP A 485 20.26 26.15 -4.51
C ASP A 485 19.63 26.16 -5.91
N HIS A 486 18.87 25.11 -6.27
CA HIS A 486 18.20 24.98 -7.58
C HIS A 486 19.13 25.19 -8.78
N LYS A 487 20.41 24.82 -8.64
CA LYS A 487 21.41 24.98 -9.71
C LYS A 487 20.97 24.25 -10.99
N PRO A 488 21.08 24.86 -12.18
CA PRO A 488 20.67 24.24 -13.44
C PRO A 488 21.48 22.97 -13.77
N PRO A 489 20.91 22.07 -14.58
CA PRO A 489 21.58 20.85 -14.99
C PRO A 489 22.71 21.12 -15.98
N VAL A 490 23.69 20.22 -16.00
CA VAL A 490 24.83 20.23 -16.92
C VAL A 490 24.67 19.05 -17.87
N ILE A 491 24.50 19.36 -19.16
CA ILE A 491 24.21 18.38 -20.21
C ILE A 491 25.18 18.60 -21.37
N LYS A 492 26.00 17.60 -21.66
CA LYS A 492 26.85 17.56 -22.85
C LYS A 492 26.05 17.17 -24.09
N LYS A 493 26.44 17.71 -25.23
CA LYS A 493 25.81 17.38 -26.51
C LYS A 493 26.27 15.98 -26.95
N VAL A 494 25.32 15.07 -27.10
CA VAL A 494 25.52 13.73 -27.69
C VAL A 494 24.81 13.68 -29.03
N LYS A 495 25.50 13.26 -30.08
CA LYS A 495 24.89 13.01 -31.40
C LYS A 495 24.63 11.51 -31.56
N GLY A 496 23.47 11.17 -32.11
CA GLY A 496 23.10 9.78 -32.41
C GLY A 496 21.63 9.67 -32.80
N ASN A 497 21.29 8.62 -33.54
CA ASN A 497 19.90 8.27 -33.83
C ASN A 497 19.60 6.94 -33.13
N PHE A 498 19.05 7.04 -31.92
CA PHE A 498 18.76 5.93 -31.03
C PHE A 498 17.31 5.44 -31.14
N VAL A 499 16.40 6.32 -31.58
CA VAL A 499 15.00 6.01 -31.84
C VAL A 499 14.62 6.59 -33.21
N PRO A 500 14.73 5.76 -34.27
CA PRO A 500 14.28 6.16 -35.60
C PRO A 500 12.81 6.57 -35.58
N ASN A 501 12.45 7.56 -36.40
CA ASN A 501 11.07 8.07 -36.56
C ASN A 501 10.43 8.69 -35.31
N ASN A 502 11.19 8.96 -34.24
CA ASN A 502 10.72 9.75 -33.10
C ASN A 502 11.79 10.72 -32.61
N SER A 503 11.77 11.94 -33.16
CA SER A 503 12.73 12.99 -32.82
C SER A 503 12.69 13.37 -31.33
N SER A 504 11.49 13.42 -30.74
CA SER A 504 11.32 13.78 -29.33
C SER A 504 11.96 12.77 -28.39
N GLN A 505 11.70 11.47 -28.57
CA GLN A 505 12.33 10.43 -27.75
C GLN A 505 13.83 10.33 -28.01
N ASN A 506 14.28 10.54 -29.26
CA ASN A 506 15.70 10.55 -29.58
C ASN A 506 16.46 11.70 -28.90
N GLU A 507 15.88 12.92 -28.89
CA GLU A 507 16.41 14.07 -28.16
C GLU A 507 16.50 13.79 -26.65
N ALA A 508 15.48 13.15 -26.06
CA ALA A 508 15.50 12.75 -24.66
C ALA A 508 16.69 11.84 -24.35
N ILE A 509 16.88 10.78 -25.16
CA ILE A 509 17.99 9.83 -25.00
C ILE A 509 19.34 10.53 -25.17
N GLN A 510 19.50 11.41 -26.17
CA GLN A 510 20.73 12.21 -26.33
C GLN A 510 21.04 13.03 -25.08
N LYS A 511 20.03 13.69 -24.50
CA LYS A 511 20.20 14.47 -23.25
C LYS A 511 20.53 13.56 -22.07
N ILE A 512 19.85 12.43 -21.91
CA ILE A 512 20.13 11.46 -20.83
C ILE A 512 21.58 10.99 -20.91
N LEU A 513 22.03 10.56 -22.09
CA LEU A 513 23.41 10.11 -22.32
C LEU A 513 24.46 11.20 -22.11
N GLY A 514 24.07 12.47 -22.26
CA GLY A 514 24.94 13.64 -22.07
C GLY A 514 24.90 14.24 -20.66
N THR A 515 24.01 13.75 -19.78
CA THR A 515 23.80 14.35 -18.46
C THR A 515 24.99 14.07 -17.53
N GLU A 516 25.49 15.12 -16.87
CA GLU A 516 26.57 15.00 -15.87
C GLU A 516 26.07 14.98 -14.43
N ASN A 517 24.97 15.68 -14.13
CA ASN A 517 24.45 15.81 -12.77
C ASN A 517 22.97 15.37 -12.65
N TYR A 518 22.06 16.04 -13.35
CA TYR A 518 20.65 15.66 -13.38
C TYR A 518 19.93 16.07 -14.65
N LEU A 519 18.78 15.45 -14.92
CA LEU A 519 17.88 15.83 -16.00
C LEU A 519 16.42 15.55 -15.62
N LEU A 520 15.52 16.40 -16.12
CA LEU A 520 14.08 16.22 -15.98
C LEU A 520 13.48 15.88 -17.34
N ILE A 521 12.82 14.74 -17.44
CA ILE A 521 12.02 14.35 -18.61
C ILE A 521 10.54 14.44 -18.21
N GLN A 522 9.84 15.42 -18.78
CA GLN A 522 8.39 15.49 -18.65
C GLN A 522 7.76 14.61 -19.72
N GLY A 523 7.05 13.56 -19.31
CA GLY A 523 6.39 12.65 -20.23
C GLY A 523 4.90 12.57 -20.01
N PRO A 524 4.10 13.30 -20.79
CA PRO A 524 2.64 13.21 -20.78
C PRO A 524 2.12 11.80 -21.09
N ALA A 525 0.82 11.59 -20.89
CA ALA A 525 0.18 10.31 -21.13
C ALA A 525 0.39 9.82 -22.58
N GLY A 526 0.75 8.54 -22.76
CA GLY A 526 0.92 7.95 -24.08
C GLY A 526 2.23 8.29 -24.81
N THR A 527 3.15 9.05 -24.22
CA THR A 527 4.39 9.50 -24.90
C THR A 527 5.55 8.50 -24.92
N GLY A 528 5.35 7.30 -24.36
CA GLY A 528 6.36 6.24 -24.35
C GLY A 528 7.52 6.47 -23.36
N LYS A 529 7.27 7.12 -22.21
CA LYS A 529 8.26 7.32 -21.12
C LYS A 529 9.09 6.07 -20.83
N THR A 530 8.43 4.95 -20.59
CA THR A 530 9.07 3.69 -20.18
C THR A 530 9.97 3.12 -21.28
N HIS A 531 9.63 3.35 -22.55
CA HIS A 531 10.49 3.01 -23.69
C HIS A 531 11.79 3.83 -23.68
N VAL A 532 11.69 5.16 -23.47
CA VAL A 532 12.85 6.05 -23.36
C VAL A 532 13.76 5.64 -22.19
N ILE A 533 13.16 5.30 -21.04
CA ILE A 533 13.88 4.85 -19.84
C ILE A 533 14.66 3.56 -20.14
N ALA A 534 13.98 2.51 -20.64
CA ALA A 534 14.60 1.22 -20.92
C ALA A 534 15.71 1.33 -21.96
N LYS A 535 15.46 2.05 -23.07
CA LYS A 535 16.46 2.25 -24.13
C LYS A 535 17.68 3.02 -23.63
N SER A 536 17.47 4.06 -22.82
CA SER A 536 18.56 4.83 -22.22
C SER A 536 19.40 3.97 -21.28
N ALA A 537 18.75 3.15 -20.44
CA ALA A 537 19.43 2.26 -19.50
C ALA A 537 20.34 1.25 -20.21
N ILE A 538 19.87 0.66 -21.31
CA ILE A 538 20.67 -0.25 -22.14
C ILE A 538 21.89 0.47 -22.70
N LEU A 539 21.70 1.65 -23.31
CA LEU A 539 22.80 2.42 -23.89
C LEU A 539 23.83 2.90 -22.85
N LEU A 540 23.39 3.18 -21.62
CA LEU A 540 24.27 3.50 -20.49
C LEU A 540 25.02 2.26 -20.00
N ALA A 541 24.34 1.11 -19.91
CA ALA A 541 24.96 -0.17 -19.58
C ALA A 541 26.03 -0.58 -20.59
N ASP A 542 25.80 -0.35 -21.90
CA ASP A 542 26.78 -0.59 -22.96
C ASP A 542 28.03 0.30 -22.82
N LYS A 543 27.88 1.49 -22.20
CA LYS A 543 28.99 2.37 -21.81
C LYS A 543 29.64 1.99 -20.48
N LYS A 544 29.30 0.82 -19.92
CA LYS A 544 29.76 0.33 -18.62
C LYS A 544 29.34 1.20 -17.44
N GLU A 545 28.28 1.99 -17.58
CA GLU A 545 27.65 2.66 -16.43
C GLU A 545 26.68 1.70 -15.76
N LYS A 546 26.80 1.52 -14.44
CA LYS A 546 25.82 0.76 -13.65
C LYS A 546 24.59 1.63 -13.39
N VAL A 547 23.43 1.20 -13.88
CA VAL A 547 22.17 1.95 -13.89
C VAL A 547 21.20 1.37 -12.85
N LEU A 548 20.60 2.25 -12.05
CA LEU A 548 19.44 1.92 -11.24
C LEU A 548 18.17 2.45 -11.92
N LEU A 549 17.24 1.55 -12.24
CA LEU A 549 15.87 1.88 -12.62
C LEU A 549 14.97 1.75 -11.41
N THR A 550 14.25 2.82 -11.07
CA THR A 550 13.37 2.81 -9.91
C THR A 550 12.07 3.56 -10.14
N ALA A 551 11.02 3.18 -9.41
CA ALA A 551 9.70 3.81 -9.44
C ALA A 551 8.98 3.57 -8.11
N TYR A 552 7.87 4.28 -7.90
CA TYR A 552 7.07 4.15 -6.67
C TYR A 552 6.44 2.76 -6.50
N THR A 553 5.85 2.19 -7.56
CA THR A 553 5.05 0.94 -7.48
C THR A 553 5.74 -0.26 -8.12
N ASN A 554 5.42 -1.48 -7.65
CA ASN A 554 5.91 -2.72 -8.27
C ASN A 554 5.48 -2.82 -9.74
N ARG A 555 4.25 -2.39 -10.08
CA ARG A 555 3.74 -2.40 -11.46
C ARG A 555 4.60 -1.54 -12.40
N ALA A 556 4.98 -0.33 -11.99
CA ALA A 556 5.84 0.53 -12.81
C ALA A 556 7.24 -0.08 -12.99
N VAL A 557 7.80 -0.67 -11.94
CA VAL A 557 9.09 -1.37 -11.99
C VAL A 557 9.04 -2.57 -12.93
N ASP A 558 8.00 -3.40 -12.83
CA ASP A 558 7.85 -4.58 -13.67
C ASP A 558 7.58 -4.21 -15.13
N ASN A 559 6.88 -3.11 -15.39
CA ASN A 559 6.75 -2.55 -16.73
C ASN A 559 8.13 -2.16 -17.31
N MET A 560 9.01 -1.50 -16.55
CA MET A 560 10.37 -1.22 -17.02
C MET A 560 11.14 -2.50 -17.37
N CYS A 561 11.00 -3.57 -16.57
CA CYS A 561 11.57 -4.88 -16.89
C CYS A 561 11.03 -5.44 -18.22
N LYS A 562 9.73 -5.32 -18.48
CA LYS A 562 9.12 -5.76 -19.76
C LYS A 562 9.72 -5.01 -20.95
N TYR A 563 9.85 -3.69 -20.85
CA TYR A 563 10.46 -2.88 -21.92
C TYR A 563 11.95 -3.20 -22.13
N LEU A 564 12.70 -3.58 -21.09
CA LEU A 564 14.07 -4.10 -21.27
C LEU A 564 14.06 -5.38 -22.11
N LEU A 565 13.15 -6.31 -21.81
CA LEU A 565 13.02 -7.58 -22.54
C LEU A 565 12.57 -7.39 -23.99
N GLU A 566 11.60 -6.48 -24.24
CA GLU A 566 11.16 -6.11 -25.58
C GLU A 566 12.28 -5.49 -26.42
N ASN A 567 13.24 -4.82 -25.78
CA ASN A 567 14.46 -4.33 -26.41
C ASN A 567 15.58 -5.38 -26.50
N GLY A 568 15.28 -6.66 -26.22
CA GLY A 568 16.23 -7.77 -26.31
C GLY A 568 17.24 -7.83 -25.15
N TYR A 569 17.04 -7.07 -24.07
CA TYR A 569 17.98 -6.97 -22.97
C TYR A 569 17.58 -7.85 -21.78
N GLN A 570 18.39 -8.85 -21.45
CA GLN A 570 18.12 -9.80 -20.36
C GLN A 570 19.10 -9.68 -19.18
N ASN A 571 20.17 -8.87 -19.32
CA ASN A 571 21.22 -8.76 -18.30
C ASN A 571 20.87 -7.72 -17.22
N PHE A 572 19.74 -7.90 -16.54
CA PHE A 572 19.32 -7.06 -15.41
C PHE A 572 18.88 -7.90 -14.21
N VAL A 573 18.86 -7.29 -13.03
CA VAL A 573 18.36 -7.91 -11.79
C VAL A 573 17.20 -7.09 -11.22
N ARG A 574 16.11 -7.79 -10.86
CA ARG A 574 14.95 -7.22 -10.17
C ARG A 574 15.06 -7.45 -8.66
N LEU A 575 15.17 -6.37 -7.88
CA LEU A 575 15.22 -6.44 -6.41
C LEU A 575 13.83 -6.21 -5.82
N GLY A 576 13.43 -7.02 -4.84
CA GLY A 576 12.14 -6.94 -4.16
C GLY A 576 11.55 -8.31 -3.89
N SER A 577 10.34 -8.36 -3.33
CA SER A 577 9.63 -9.63 -3.13
C SER A 577 9.27 -10.27 -4.47
N THR A 578 9.63 -11.54 -4.65
CA THR A 578 9.26 -12.36 -5.82
C THR A 578 7.75 -12.43 -5.99
N HIS A 579 6.99 -12.42 -4.89
CA HIS A 579 5.55 -12.61 -4.89
C HIS A 579 4.81 -11.37 -5.38
N ALA A 580 5.29 -10.18 -5.01
CA ALA A 580 4.81 -8.89 -5.52
C ALA A 580 5.30 -8.57 -6.97
N THR A 581 6.06 -9.48 -7.59
CA THR A 581 6.58 -9.34 -8.94
C THR A 581 5.71 -10.15 -9.92
N GLN A 582 5.38 -9.55 -11.07
CA GLN A 582 4.63 -10.21 -12.14
C GLN A 582 5.31 -11.51 -12.59
N ARG A 583 4.50 -12.55 -12.86
CA ARG A 583 4.96 -13.94 -13.12
C ARG A 583 6.08 -14.03 -14.15
N GLU A 584 5.96 -13.29 -15.25
CA GLU A 584 6.94 -13.26 -16.36
C GLU A 584 8.32 -12.68 -15.96
N ILE A 585 8.33 -11.79 -14.96
CA ILE A 585 9.53 -11.10 -14.47
C ILE A 585 10.19 -11.86 -13.31
N ARG A 586 9.46 -12.77 -12.62
CA ARG A 586 9.97 -13.51 -11.45
C ARG A 586 11.33 -14.17 -11.68
N LYS A 587 11.61 -14.70 -12.88
CA LYS A 587 12.90 -15.32 -13.22
C LYS A 587 14.12 -14.38 -13.16
N TYR A 588 13.92 -13.06 -13.20
CA TYR A 588 14.97 -12.04 -13.09
C TYR A 588 15.10 -11.48 -11.67
N THR A 589 14.34 -11.99 -10.71
CA THR A 589 14.46 -11.57 -9.31
C THR A 589 15.77 -12.04 -8.71
N LEU A 590 16.33 -11.25 -7.77
CA LEU A 590 17.54 -11.65 -7.05
C LEU A 590 17.38 -13.04 -6.41
N PHE A 591 16.24 -13.30 -5.77
CA PHE A 591 15.91 -14.60 -5.19
C PHE A 591 16.05 -15.76 -6.21
N SER A 592 15.46 -15.62 -7.40
CA SER A 592 15.54 -16.65 -8.44
C SER A 592 16.95 -16.84 -9.00
N ILE A 593 17.74 -15.76 -9.05
CA ILE A 593 19.14 -15.81 -9.48
C ILE A 593 20.01 -16.52 -8.43
N LEU A 594 19.80 -16.22 -7.14
CA LEU A 594 20.50 -16.85 -6.02
C LEU A 594 20.20 -18.35 -5.93
N LYS A 595 18.94 -18.76 -6.13
CA LYS A 595 18.55 -20.18 -6.16
C LYS A 595 19.33 -21.00 -7.20
N LYS A 596 19.72 -20.37 -8.32
CA LYS A 596 20.55 -20.98 -9.38
C LYS A 596 22.06 -20.86 -9.13
N ASN A 597 22.48 -20.04 -8.19
CA ASN A 597 23.87 -19.72 -7.89
C ASN A 597 24.18 -19.95 -6.40
N LYS A 598 23.84 -21.13 -5.88
CA LYS A 598 24.12 -21.49 -4.49
C LYS A 598 25.61 -21.28 -4.15
N ASN A 599 25.88 -20.85 -2.93
CA ASN A 599 27.22 -20.63 -2.36
C ASN A 599 28.06 -19.52 -3.03
N LYS A 600 27.50 -18.73 -3.94
CA LYS A 600 28.18 -17.53 -4.45
C LYS A 600 27.79 -16.31 -3.61
N LYS A 601 28.74 -15.40 -3.42
CA LYS A 601 28.47 -14.13 -2.76
C LYS A 601 27.42 -13.33 -3.55
N VAL A 602 26.41 -12.83 -2.84
CA VAL A 602 25.35 -12.01 -3.41
C VAL A 602 25.91 -10.75 -4.06
N LEU A 603 26.89 -10.10 -3.41
CA LEU A 603 27.52 -8.89 -3.95
C LEU A 603 28.24 -9.16 -5.28
N ASP A 604 28.99 -10.27 -5.39
CA ASP A 604 29.67 -10.68 -6.62
C ASP A 604 28.68 -10.99 -7.76
N ILE A 605 27.47 -11.44 -7.42
CA ILE A 605 26.39 -11.64 -8.39
C ILE A 605 25.84 -10.28 -8.83
N LEU A 606 25.51 -9.39 -7.90
CA LEU A 606 24.96 -8.06 -8.21
C LEU A 606 25.92 -7.21 -9.04
N ASP A 607 27.23 -7.42 -8.92
CA ASP A 607 28.24 -6.71 -9.72
C ASP A 607 28.27 -7.13 -11.19
N LYS A 608 27.75 -8.30 -11.53
CA LYS A 608 27.65 -8.76 -12.93
C LYS A 608 26.48 -8.11 -13.70
N TYR A 609 25.53 -7.53 -12.97
CA TYR A 609 24.35 -6.91 -13.55
C TYR A 609 24.53 -5.39 -13.68
N PRO A 610 24.68 -4.86 -14.89
CA PRO A 610 24.82 -3.42 -15.12
C PRO A 610 23.51 -2.67 -14.92
N ILE A 611 22.35 -3.33 -14.99
CA ILE A 611 21.04 -2.72 -14.71
C ILE A 611 20.41 -3.39 -13.50
N ILE A 612 20.12 -2.58 -12.48
CA ILE A 612 19.35 -2.96 -11.30
C ILE A 612 17.97 -2.30 -11.41
N VAL A 613 16.91 -3.08 -11.19
CA VAL A 613 15.53 -2.58 -11.23
C VAL A 613 14.85 -2.84 -9.89
N ALA A 614 14.33 -1.81 -9.23
CA ALA A 614 13.77 -1.94 -7.88
C ALA A 614 12.75 -0.83 -7.59
N THR A 615 11.78 -1.07 -6.70
CA THR A 615 10.96 0.04 -6.19
C THR A 615 11.83 0.98 -5.37
N THR A 616 11.46 2.27 -5.30
CA THR A 616 12.24 3.26 -4.53
C THR A 616 12.34 2.87 -3.07
N SER A 617 11.26 2.34 -2.51
CA SER A 617 11.26 1.78 -1.16
C SER A 617 12.27 0.62 -1.02
N THR A 618 12.34 -0.30 -1.97
CA THR A 618 13.27 -1.45 -1.90
C THR A 618 14.73 -0.99 -1.91
N ILE A 619 15.12 -0.15 -2.88
CA ILE A 619 16.51 0.26 -3.03
C ILE A 619 17.00 1.17 -1.89
N SER A 620 16.08 1.86 -1.22
CA SER A 620 16.39 2.71 -0.06
C SER A 620 16.81 1.91 1.18
N SER A 621 16.64 0.59 1.15
CA SER A 621 17.11 -0.30 2.23
C SER A 621 18.64 -0.23 2.34
N PRO A 622 19.20 -0.11 3.57
CA PRO A 622 20.63 0.01 3.76
C PRO A 622 21.42 -1.22 3.26
N VAL A 623 20.77 -2.38 3.10
CA VAL A 623 21.39 -3.60 2.55
C VAL A 623 21.84 -3.46 1.08
N TYR A 624 21.28 -2.49 0.36
CA TYR A 624 21.64 -2.17 -1.02
C TYR A 624 22.49 -0.90 -1.13
N SER A 625 23.11 -0.47 -0.02
CA SER A 625 24.05 0.64 -0.06
C SER A 625 25.30 0.24 -0.85
N ASN A 626 25.96 1.23 -1.47
CA ASN A 626 27.28 1.09 -2.11
C ASN A 626 27.34 0.08 -3.28
N LEU A 627 26.25 -0.18 -3.99
CA LEU A 627 26.24 -1.08 -5.14
C LEU A 627 26.97 -0.54 -6.39
N GLY A 628 27.69 0.58 -6.29
CA GLY A 628 28.45 1.17 -7.40
C GLY A 628 27.60 1.81 -8.50
N ILE A 629 26.35 2.17 -8.20
CA ILE A 629 25.42 2.81 -9.14
C ILE A 629 26.01 4.15 -9.61
N GLN A 630 26.08 4.36 -10.92
CA GLN A 630 26.53 5.62 -11.51
C GLN A 630 25.36 6.57 -11.75
N ILE A 631 24.23 6.03 -12.22
CA ILE A 631 23.05 6.80 -12.63
C ILE A 631 21.77 6.17 -12.09
N VAL A 632 20.93 7.01 -11.50
CA VAL A 632 19.58 6.65 -11.04
C VAL A 632 18.56 7.23 -12.01
N ILE A 633 17.70 6.39 -12.59
CA ILE A 633 16.56 6.83 -13.40
C ILE A 633 15.28 6.49 -12.63
N VAL A 634 14.51 7.52 -12.29
CA VAL A 634 13.27 7.40 -11.52
C VAL A 634 12.07 7.63 -12.44
N ASP A 635 11.22 6.62 -12.63
CA ASP A 635 9.92 6.78 -13.28
C ASP A 635 8.85 7.22 -12.27
N GLU A 636 7.82 7.90 -12.76
CA GLU A 636 6.73 8.48 -11.95
C GLU A 636 7.22 9.42 -10.83
N ALA A 637 8.34 10.11 -11.05
CA ALA A 637 8.98 10.96 -10.04
C ALA A 637 8.08 12.11 -9.55
N SER A 638 7.09 12.54 -10.34
CA SER A 638 6.14 13.59 -9.95
C SER A 638 5.13 13.15 -8.88
N GLN A 639 4.94 11.84 -8.68
CA GLN A 639 4.03 11.25 -7.67
C GLN A 639 4.73 10.94 -6.34
N MET A 640 6.02 11.23 -6.24
CA MET A 640 6.82 10.89 -5.08
C MET A 640 7.16 12.16 -4.30
N THR A 641 7.07 12.09 -2.97
CA THR A 641 7.55 13.18 -2.12
C THR A 641 9.04 13.37 -2.32
N GLU A 642 9.53 14.58 -2.06
CA GLU A 642 10.96 14.89 -2.16
C GLU A 642 11.81 13.95 -1.29
N THR A 643 11.36 13.65 -0.07
CA THR A 643 12.03 12.71 0.85
C THR A 643 12.08 11.28 0.32
N THR A 644 11.04 10.84 -0.39
CA THR A 644 11.03 9.54 -1.05
C THR A 644 12.05 9.49 -2.19
N LEU A 645 12.11 10.53 -3.02
CA LEU A 645 13.12 10.59 -4.09
C LEU A 645 14.54 10.60 -3.52
N LEU A 646 14.81 11.44 -2.52
CA LEU A 646 16.11 11.51 -1.85
C LEU A 646 16.61 10.14 -1.38
N SER A 647 15.71 9.29 -0.88
CA SER A 647 16.06 7.97 -0.37
C SER A 647 16.64 7.01 -1.41
N ALA A 648 16.31 7.18 -2.70
CA ALA A 648 16.94 6.44 -3.82
C ALA A 648 18.08 7.21 -4.50
N LEU A 649 17.97 8.54 -4.64
CA LEU A 649 18.94 9.32 -5.42
C LEU A 649 20.37 9.22 -4.89
N ILE A 650 20.52 9.20 -3.56
CA ILE A 650 21.80 9.13 -2.85
C ILE A 650 22.62 7.86 -3.16
N GLU A 651 22.03 6.85 -3.78
CA GLU A 651 22.74 5.62 -4.15
C GLU A 651 23.56 5.79 -5.44
N GLY A 652 23.33 6.84 -6.24
CA GLY A 652 24.06 7.12 -7.48
C GLY A 652 24.79 8.46 -7.50
N LYS A 653 25.54 8.71 -8.58
CA LYS A 653 26.31 9.95 -8.78
C LYS A 653 25.58 11.04 -9.56
N LYS A 654 24.63 10.64 -10.42
CA LYS A 654 23.75 11.52 -11.20
C LYS A 654 22.35 10.91 -11.29
N PHE A 655 21.35 11.72 -11.60
CA PHE A 655 19.96 11.24 -11.62
C PHE A 655 19.09 11.81 -12.73
N ILE A 656 18.19 10.99 -13.25
CA ILE A 656 17.18 11.39 -14.23
C ILE A 656 15.81 11.20 -13.58
N LEU A 657 15.05 12.27 -13.46
CA LEU A 657 13.67 12.19 -13.01
C LEU A 657 12.76 12.21 -14.23
N VAL A 658 11.97 11.16 -14.38
CA VAL A 658 10.96 11.02 -15.42
C VAL A 658 9.60 11.04 -14.75
N GLY A 659 8.70 11.88 -15.26
CA GLY A 659 7.38 12.03 -14.68
C GLY A 659 6.58 13.12 -15.36
N ASP A 660 5.49 13.54 -14.74
CA ASP A 660 4.67 14.62 -15.25
C ASP A 660 3.99 15.38 -14.11
N HIS A 661 4.46 16.59 -13.85
CA HIS A 661 3.92 17.47 -12.80
C HIS A 661 2.56 18.08 -13.18
N LYS A 662 2.04 17.82 -14.39
CA LYS A 662 0.66 18.12 -14.77
C LYS A 662 -0.31 16.96 -14.51
N GLN A 663 0.20 15.83 -13.99
CA GLN A 663 -0.57 14.67 -13.52
C GLN A 663 -0.51 14.57 -11.99
N LEU A 664 -0.97 13.46 -11.41
CA LEU A 664 -1.19 13.33 -9.96
C LEU A 664 0.07 13.70 -9.13
N PRO A 665 -0.06 14.55 -8.10
CA PRO A 665 0.98 14.79 -7.11
C PRO A 665 1.09 13.60 -6.13
N PRO A 666 2.10 13.58 -5.24
CA PRO A 666 2.15 12.65 -4.12
C PRO A 666 0.90 12.77 -3.24
N VAL A 667 0.40 11.63 -2.76
CA VAL A 667 -0.74 11.56 -1.84
C VAL A 667 -0.25 11.83 -0.42
N ILE A 668 -0.76 12.90 0.19
CA ILE A 668 -0.44 13.32 1.56
C ILE A 668 -1.71 13.26 2.41
N GLN A 669 -1.66 12.55 3.53
CA GLN A 669 -2.80 12.40 4.44
C GLN A 669 -2.89 13.58 5.43
N SER A 670 -1.74 14.03 5.95
CA SER A 670 -1.71 15.12 6.93
C SER A 670 -2.01 16.47 6.29
N VAL A 671 -3.02 17.15 6.83
CA VAL A 671 -3.37 18.52 6.44
C VAL A 671 -2.21 19.49 6.70
N VAL A 672 -1.47 19.30 7.80
CA VAL A 672 -0.27 20.10 8.11
C VAL A 672 0.77 19.92 7.01
N CYS A 673 1.02 18.69 6.59
CA CYS A 673 1.97 18.40 5.53
C CYS A 673 1.55 18.99 4.18
N LYS A 674 0.26 18.91 3.85
CA LYS A 674 -0.28 19.51 2.63
C LYS A 674 -0.13 21.03 2.61
N ASN A 675 -0.47 21.70 3.72
CA ASN A 675 -0.33 23.16 3.84
C ASN A 675 1.14 23.63 3.73
N GLU A 676 2.09 22.79 4.15
CA GLU A 676 3.53 23.05 4.05
C GLU A 676 4.17 22.67 2.70
N GLY A 677 3.34 22.21 1.74
CA GLY A 677 3.75 21.85 0.38
C GLY A 677 4.50 20.51 0.29
N PHE A 678 4.20 19.56 1.18
CA PHE A 678 4.82 18.22 1.17
C PHE A 678 4.38 17.36 -0.04
N ASP A 679 3.24 17.73 -0.65
CA ASP A 679 2.71 17.20 -1.92
C ASP A 679 3.37 17.84 -3.16
N ILE A 680 4.36 18.73 -2.99
CA ILE A 680 5.16 19.23 -4.11
C ILE A 680 6.41 18.36 -4.27
N SER A 681 6.42 17.53 -5.32
CA SER A 681 7.55 16.65 -5.63
C SER A 681 8.84 17.41 -5.96
N LEU A 682 9.99 16.75 -5.80
CA LEU A 682 11.29 17.31 -6.23
C LEU A 682 11.31 17.59 -7.74
N PHE A 683 10.65 16.73 -8.55
CA PHE A 683 10.48 16.96 -9.97
C PHE A 683 9.82 18.33 -10.23
N GLU A 684 8.70 18.60 -9.55
CA GLU A 684 7.96 19.85 -9.73
C GLU A 684 8.75 21.07 -9.27
N LYS A 685 9.46 20.98 -8.13
CA LYS A 685 10.31 22.09 -7.63
C LYS A 685 11.42 22.45 -8.61
N LEU A 686 12.12 21.44 -9.13
CA LEU A 686 13.19 21.66 -10.09
C LEU A 686 12.65 22.11 -11.46
N ALA A 687 11.50 21.59 -11.90
CA ALA A 687 10.85 22.01 -13.14
C ALA A 687 10.39 23.48 -13.08
N LYS A 688 9.81 23.92 -11.96
CA LYS A 688 9.44 25.32 -11.73
C LYS A 688 10.65 26.26 -11.68
N SER A 689 11.75 25.81 -11.06
CA SER A 689 12.96 26.63 -10.92
C SER A 689 13.80 26.69 -12.20
N ASN A 690 13.74 25.65 -13.03
CA ASN A 690 14.56 25.49 -14.25
C ASN A 690 13.72 25.03 -15.46
N PRO A 691 12.65 25.75 -15.85
CA PRO A 691 11.68 25.31 -16.85
C PRO A 691 12.32 25.06 -18.23
N GLN A 692 13.32 25.84 -18.61
CA GLN A 692 14.04 25.72 -19.88
C GLN A 692 14.86 24.43 -20.02
N PHE A 693 15.13 23.75 -18.90
CA PHE A 693 15.88 22.50 -18.87
C PHE A 693 15.00 21.25 -18.78
N VAL A 694 13.69 21.42 -18.65
CA VAL A 694 12.73 20.32 -18.71
C VAL A 694 12.59 19.87 -20.16
N HIS A 695 12.85 18.59 -20.44
CA HIS A 695 12.59 18.04 -21.77
C HIS A 695 11.20 17.41 -21.82
N LEU A 696 10.31 18.00 -22.60
CA LEU A 696 8.96 17.50 -22.86
C LEU A 696 8.98 16.43 -23.97
N LEU A 697 8.47 15.24 -23.68
CA LEU A 697 8.13 14.26 -24.71
C LEU A 697 6.84 14.71 -25.40
N ARG A 698 6.96 15.16 -26.66
CA ARG A 698 5.85 15.79 -27.41
C ARG A 698 4.98 14.80 -28.19
N ILE A 699 5.53 13.66 -28.60
CA ILE A 699 4.84 12.70 -29.48
C ILE A 699 4.13 11.62 -28.65
N GLN A 700 2.81 11.46 -28.83
CA GLN A 700 1.97 10.49 -28.12
C GLN A 700 1.39 9.40 -29.04
N PHE A 701 1.22 8.20 -28.48
CA PHE A 701 0.85 6.96 -29.18
C PHE A 701 -0.47 6.34 -28.70
N ARG A 702 -1.26 7.09 -27.92
CA ARG A 702 -2.40 6.57 -27.17
C ARG A 702 -3.73 7.11 -27.65
N MET A 703 -3.90 8.42 -27.61
CA MET A 703 -5.20 9.07 -27.70
C MET A 703 -5.52 9.46 -29.14
N ASN A 704 -6.80 9.35 -29.52
CA ASN A 704 -7.36 10.09 -30.63
C ASN A 704 -7.09 11.59 -30.45
N GLU A 705 -6.90 12.32 -31.54
CA GLU A 705 -6.56 13.75 -31.54
C GLU A 705 -7.58 14.62 -30.76
N LYS A 706 -8.89 14.37 -30.94
CA LYS A 706 -9.95 15.13 -30.24
C LYS A 706 -9.92 14.91 -28.72
N ILE A 707 -9.54 13.71 -28.27
CA ILE A 707 -9.39 13.42 -26.83
C ILE A 707 -8.13 14.13 -26.29
N MET A 708 -7.04 14.10 -27.07
CA MET A 708 -5.78 14.75 -26.72
C MET A 708 -5.92 16.28 -26.62
N GLU A 709 -6.69 16.90 -27.52
CA GLU A 709 -6.79 18.36 -27.68
C GLU A 709 -7.08 19.09 -26.36
N PHE A 710 -8.04 18.58 -25.58
CA PHE A 710 -8.37 19.13 -24.26
C PHE A 710 -7.12 19.24 -23.37
N SER A 711 -6.42 18.11 -23.21
CA SER A 711 -5.26 18.03 -22.32
C SER A 711 -4.10 18.85 -22.87
N ASN A 712 -3.92 18.82 -24.19
CA ASN A 712 -2.85 19.54 -24.88
C ASN A 712 -2.96 21.06 -24.70
N LYS A 713 -4.16 21.60 -24.91
CA LYS A 713 -4.43 23.04 -24.79
C LYS A 713 -4.34 23.52 -23.34
N LYS A 714 -4.92 22.78 -22.40
CA LYS A 714 -5.02 23.20 -21.00
C LYS A 714 -3.73 22.98 -20.20
N PHE A 715 -2.99 21.91 -20.46
CA PHE A 715 -1.85 21.50 -19.62
C PHE A 715 -0.48 21.59 -20.31
N TYR A 716 -0.44 21.54 -21.64
CA TYR A 716 0.81 21.37 -22.40
C TYR A 716 1.03 22.42 -23.50
N GLU A 717 0.29 23.53 -23.50
CA GLU A 717 0.50 24.67 -24.41
C GLU A 717 0.49 24.28 -25.90
N ASN A 718 -0.35 23.30 -26.28
CA ASN A 718 -0.43 22.76 -27.65
C ASN A 718 0.88 22.13 -28.17
N LYS A 719 1.78 21.69 -27.29
CA LYS A 719 3.06 21.07 -27.67
C LYS A 719 2.97 19.56 -27.92
N LEU A 720 1.83 18.91 -27.65
CA LEU A 720 1.64 17.50 -27.93
C LEU A 720 1.16 17.24 -29.35
N GLU A 721 1.63 16.14 -29.93
CA GLU A 721 1.34 15.70 -31.29
C GLU A 721 1.05 14.19 -31.30
N CYS A 722 0.08 13.75 -32.09
CA CYS A 722 -0.12 12.33 -32.38
C CYS A 722 1.06 11.79 -33.19
N PHE A 723 1.50 10.55 -32.92
CA PHE A 723 2.60 9.92 -33.66
C PHE A 723 2.36 9.87 -35.17
N ASP A 724 1.15 9.48 -35.58
CA ASP A 724 0.73 9.43 -36.97
C ASP A 724 -0.78 9.63 -37.10
N ASN A 725 -1.27 9.61 -38.35
CA ASN A 725 -2.69 9.73 -38.66
C ASN A 725 -3.50 8.51 -38.19
N LEU A 726 -2.89 7.34 -38.00
CA LEU A 726 -3.60 6.16 -37.48
C LEU A 726 -3.99 6.39 -36.03
N ILE A 727 -3.07 6.90 -35.21
CA ILE A 727 -3.36 7.29 -33.82
C ILE A 727 -4.29 8.50 -33.76
N ALA A 728 -4.10 9.51 -34.62
CA ALA A 728 -4.92 10.71 -34.60
C ALA A 728 -6.40 10.43 -34.89
N LEU A 729 -6.67 9.53 -35.84
CA LEU A 729 -8.02 9.20 -36.34
C LEU A 729 -8.59 7.89 -35.80
N GLN A 730 -7.88 7.24 -34.86
CA GLN A 730 -8.32 5.97 -34.27
C GLN A 730 -9.71 6.11 -33.65
N ASN A 731 -10.53 5.09 -33.80
CA ASN A 731 -11.94 5.12 -33.46
C ASN A 731 -12.46 3.69 -33.21
N LEU A 732 -13.75 3.51 -32.89
CA LEU A 732 -14.22 2.18 -32.47
C LEU A 732 -14.12 1.12 -33.59
N TYR A 733 -14.15 1.50 -34.89
CA TYR A 733 -14.03 0.52 -35.98
C TYR A 733 -12.74 -0.31 -35.92
N ASP A 734 -11.69 0.24 -35.32
CA ASP A 734 -10.39 -0.40 -35.15
C ASP A 734 -10.41 -1.58 -34.15
N LEU A 735 -11.54 -1.84 -33.47
CA LEU A 735 -11.66 -2.96 -32.52
C LEU A 735 -12.06 -4.28 -33.19
N GLY A 736 -12.51 -4.25 -34.46
CA GLY A 736 -12.73 -5.43 -35.32
C GLY A 736 -13.84 -6.42 -34.90
N ASN A 737 -14.22 -6.45 -33.61
CA ASN A 737 -15.13 -7.43 -33.02
C ASN A 737 -16.49 -6.80 -32.66
N PHE A 738 -17.30 -6.50 -33.68
CA PHE A 738 -18.69 -6.12 -33.44
C PHE A 738 -19.60 -7.34 -33.60
N ALA A 739 -20.20 -7.77 -32.49
CA ALA A 739 -20.96 -9.03 -32.42
C ALA A 739 -22.45 -8.89 -32.84
N GLY A 740 -22.91 -7.73 -33.32
CA GLY A 740 -24.30 -7.54 -33.70
C GLY A 740 -24.60 -6.19 -34.37
N ASP A 741 -25.70 -6.17 -35.15
CA ASP A 741 -26.22 -5.06 -35.96
C ASP A 741 -25.91 -3.66 -35.42
N PHE A 742 -24.84 -3.03 -35.92
CA PHE A 742 -24.58 -1.59 -35.72
C PHE A 742 -25.75 -0.74 -36.22
N GLN A 743 -26.55 -1.27 -37.16
CA GLN A 743 -27.83 -0.70 -37.61
C GLN A 743 -28.81 -0.40 -36.46
N LYS A 744 -28.74 -1.13 -35.34
CA LYS A 744 -29.64 -0.90 -34.17
C LYS A 744 -29.25 0.33 -33.34
N PHE A 745 -28.02 0.82 -33.52
CA PHE A 745 -27.52 2.03 -32.87
C PHE A 745 -27.20 3.13 -33.91
N GLU A 746 -27.63 2.96 -35.17
CA GLU A 746 -27.61 4.02 -36.17
C GLU A 746 -28.32 5.25 -35.61
N ASN A 747 -27.67 6.42 -35.70
CA ASN A 747 -28.14 7.69 -35.16
C ASN A 747 -28.15 7.78 -33.61
N ASN A 748 -27.31 7.02 -32.90
CA ASN A 748 -26.96 7.29 -31.51
C ASN A 748 -25.51 7.75 -31.37
N THR A 749 -25.34 9.05 -31.09
CA THR A 749 -24.04 9.71 -30.96
C THR A 749 -23.10 9.05 -29.94
N ILE A 750 -23.63 8.52 -28.83
CA ILE A 750 -22.82 7.89 -27.78
C ILE A 750 -22.04 6.69 -28.36
N TYR A 751 -22.72 5.88 -29.18
CA TYR A 751 -22.17 4.64 -29.73
C TYR A 751 -21.63 4.79 -31.16
N ASP A 752 -21.75 5.96 -31.77
CA ASP A 752 -21.14 6.26 -33.08
C ASP A 752 -19.63 6.00 -33.01
N PRO A 753 -19.08 5.06 -33.83
CA PRO A 753 -17.67 4.74 -33.83
C PRO A 753 -16.80 5.95 -34.12
N LYS A 754 -17.25 6.87 -34.97
CA LYS A 754 -16.50 8.03 -35.47
C LYS A 754 -16.46 9.20 -34.49
N MET A 755 -17.23 9.13 -33.40
CA MET A 755 -17.29 10.19 -32.38
C MET A 755 -16.40 9.84 -31.18
N PRO A 756 -15.13 10.27 -31.13
CA PRO A 756 -14.22 9.87 -30.06
C PRO A 756 -14.52 10.54 -28.71
N LEU A 757 -15.33 11.59 -28.68
CA LEU A 757 -15.63 12.35 -27.46
C LEU A 757 -17.10 12.78 -27.45
N VAL A 758 -17.81 12.45 -26.37
CA VAL A 758 -19.25 12.73 -26.20
C VAL A 758 -19.53 13.19 -24.77
N TYR A 759 -20.40 14.19 -24.60
CA TYR A 759 -20.90 14.63 -23.29
C TYR A 759 -22.38 14.27 -23.12
N VAL A 760 -22.70 13.48 -22.10
CA VAL A 760 -24.06 13.03 -21.75
C VAL A 760 -24.57 13.84 -20.57
N GLN A 761 -25.64 14.60 -20.81
CA GLN A 761 -26.19 15.56 -19.85
C GLN A 761 -27.22 14.91 -18.92
N VAL A 762 -26.88 14.79 -17.63
CA VAL A 762 -27.72 14.13 -16.62
C VAL A 762 -28.18 15.11 -15.54
N ASN A 763 -29.49 15.25 -15.36
CA ASN A 763 -30.09 16.14 -14.35
C ASN A 763 -30.37 15.44 -13.00
N GLY A 764 -29.58 14.41 -12.68
CA GLY A 764 -29.69 13.65 -11.44
C GLY A 764 -29.32 14.48 -10.21
N LYS A 765 -29.80 14.07 -9.03
CA LYS A 765 -29.50 14.75 -7.76
C LYS A 765 -28.27 14.15 -7.10
N PHE A 766 -27.32 15.00 -6.71
CA PHE A 766 -26.15 14.60 -5.92
C PHE A 766 -26.54 14.44 -4.45
N ASN A 767 -26.17 13.31 -3.84
CA ASN A 767 -26.26 13.06 -2.41
C ASN A 767 -24.90 13.37 -1.76
N PRO A 768 -24.76 14.46 -0.97
CA PRO A 768 -23.48 14.85 -0.38
C PRO A 768 -22.97 13.90 0.71
N GLU A 769 -23.86 13.26 1.46
CA GLU A 769 -23.49 12.34 2.56
C GLU A 769 -22.85 11.07 2.00
N LYS A 770 -23.49 10.48 0.98
CA LYS A 770 -23.00 9.27 0.31
C LYS A 770 -22.01 9.55 -0.82
N LYS A 771 -21.87 10.81 -1.23
CA LYS A 771 -21.09 11.26 -2.40
C LYS A 771 -21.41 10.43 -3.65
N LEU A 772 -22.70 10.36 -3.99
CA LEU A 772 -23.21 9.59 -5.14
C LEU A 772 -24.34 10.33 -5.86
N ASN A 773 -24.59 9.91 -7.10
CA ASN A 773 -25.72 10.31 -7.92
C ASN A 773 -26.28 9.06 -8.62
N ALA A 774 -27.39 8.54 -8.07
CA ALA A 774 -27.97 7.26 -8.47
C ALA A 774 -28.41 7.24 -9.95
N MET A 775 -29.08 8.30 -10.41
CA MET A 775 -29.50 8.42 -11.81
C MET A 775 -28.29 8.41 -12.75
N GLU A 776 -27.23 9.14 -12.40
CA GLU A 776 -26.00 9.13 -13.18
C GLU A 776 -25.32 7.74 -13.19
N ALA A 777 -25.34 7.04 -12.04
CA ALA A 777 -24.79 5.70 -11.94
C ALA A 777 -25.54 4.68 -12.83
N GLU A 778 -26.87 4.76 -12.85
CA GLU A 778 -27.71 3.94 -13.73
C GLU A 778 -27.41 4.20 -15.21
N ILE A 779 -27.33 5.46 -15.61
CA ILE A 779 -27.01 5.86 -17.00
C ILE A 779 -25.62 5.37 -17.40
N VAL A 780 -24.62 5.56 -16.55
CA VAL A 780 -23.25 5.07 -16.78
C VAL A 780 -23.23 3.55 -16.96
N ALA A 781 -23.97 2.83 -16.12
CA ALA A 781 -24.10 1.38 -16.23
C ALA A 781 -24.80 0.95 -17.52
N THR A 782 -25.86 1.65 -17.93
CA THR A 782 -26.55 1.43 -19.20
C THR A 782 -25.62 1.62 -20.40
N ILE A 783 -24.84 2.72 -20.42
CA ILE A 783 -23.85 2.99 -21.46
C ILE A 783 -22.83 1.85 -21.56
N ALA A 784 -22.27 1.44 -20.41
CA ALA A 784 -21.30 0.35 -20.37
C ALA A 784 -21.91 -0.99 -20.87
N LYS A 785 -23.13 -1.34 -20.41
CA LYS A 785 -23.84 -2.55 -20.86
C LYS A 785 -24.11 -2.53 -22.36
N ASN A 786 -24.42 -1.38 -22.94
CA ASN A 786 -24.63 -1.27 -24.38
C ASN A 786 -23.34 -1.43 -25.19
N PHE A 787 -22.20 -0.94 -24.71
CA PHE A 787 -20.91 -1.29 -25.33
C PHE A 787 -20.62 -2.79 -25.26
N LEU A 788 -20.93 -3.46 -24.14
CA LEU A 788 -20.81 -4.93 -24.05
C LEU A 788 -21.73 -5.64 -25.06
N ARG A 789 -22.97 -5.17 -25.22
CA ARG A 789 -23.93 -5.68 -26.23
C ARG A 789 -23.44 -5.49 -27.67
N LEU A 790 -22.62 -4.46 -27.93
CA LEU A 790 -21.98 -4.22 -29.21
C LEU A 790 -20.78 -5.15 -29.48
N GLY A 791 -20.41 -6.02 -28.53
CA GLY A 791 -19.28 -6.94 -28.65
C GLY A 791 -17.95 -6.39 -28.11
N ILE A 792 -17.96 -5.20 -27.49
CA ILE A 792 -16.78 -4.67 -26.82
C ILE A 792 -16.54 -5.48 -25.55
N SER A 793 -15.32 -5.96 -25.35
CA SER A 793 -14.96 -6.76 -24.18
C SER A 793 -14.87 -5.91 -22.90
N THR A 794 -15.05 -6.55 -21.75
CA THR A 794 -15.00 -5.91 -20.43
C THR A 794 -13.65 -5.22 -20.15
N GLU A 795 -12.57 -5.76 -20.69
CA GLU A 795 -11.19 -5.30 -20.54
C GLU A 795 -10.91 -4.04 -21.36
N GLN A 796 -11.72 -3.77 -22.39
CA GLN A 796 -11.62 -2.60 -23.26
C GLN A 796 -12.38 -1.38 -22.70
N ILE A 797 -13.22 -1.58 -21.68
CA ILE A 797 -14.04 -0.53 -21.05
C ILE A 797 -13.51 -0.23 -19.64
N GLY A 798 -13.50 1.04 -19.27
CA GLY A 798 -13.28 1.45 -17.88
C GLY A 798 -14.21 2.59 -17.50
N VAL A 799 -14.59 2.63 -16.23
CA VAL A 799 -15.42 3.70 -15.66
C VAL A 799 -14.64 4.40 -14.56
N ILE A 800 -14.56 5.73 -14.65
CA ILE A 800 -13.88 6.57 -13.67
C ILE A 800 -14.92 7.45 -13.00
N ALA A 801 -14.91 7.51 -11.67
CA ALA A 801 -15.71 8.44 -10.89
C ALA A 801 -14.87 9.10 -9.77
N PRO A 802 -15.14 10.36 -9.39
CA PRO A 802 -14.39 11.06 -8.34
C PRO A 802 -14.61 10.47 -6.95
N TYR A 803 -15.78 9.88 -6.71
CA TYR A 803 -16.22 9.47 -5.39
C TYR A 803 -16.42 7.97 -5.26
N ARG A 804 -16.01 7.42 -4.13
CA ARG A 804 -16.16 5.98 -3.85
C ARG A 804 -17.60 5.53 -3.73
N GLY A 805 -18.47 6.37 -3.18
CA GLY A 805 -19.91 6.09 -3.13
C GLY A 805 -20.46 5.86 -4.54
N GLN A 806 -20.07 6.70 -5.50
CA GLN A 806 -20.42 6.53 -6.91
C GLN A 806 -19.79 5.28 -7.53
N VAL A 807 -18.49 5.02 -7.28
CA VAL A 807 -17.81 3.80 -7.76
C VAL A 807 -18.55 2.53 -7.30
N GLY A 808 -18.89 2.47 -6.00
CA GLY A 808 -19.61 1.34 -5.42
C GLY A 808 -21.00 1.17 -6.05
N GLU A 809 -21.73 2.27 -6.24
CA GLU A 809 -23.07 2.21 -6.84
C GLU A 809 -23.05 1.76 -8.30
N ILE A 810 -22.13 2.30 -9.12
CA ILE A 810 -21.97 1.85 -10.52
C ILE A 810 -21.57 0.37 -10.57
N ARG A 811 -20.63 -0.07 -9.72
CA ARG A 811 -20.12 -1.44 -9.71
C ARG A 811 -21.22 -2.47 -9.42
N ARG A 812 -22.26 -2.11 -8.64
CA ARG A 812 -23.44 -2.98 -8.42
C ARG A 812 -24.15 -3.34 -9.72
N PHE A 813 -24.23 -2.40 -10.67
CA PHE A 813 -24.91 -2.62 -11.95
C PHE A 813 -24.02 -3.31 -13.00
N ILE A 814 -22.70 -3.13 -12.93
CA ILE A 814 -21.71 -3.64 -13.90
C ILE A 814 -20.46 -4.25 -13.20
N PRO A 815 -20.61 -5.36 -12.47
CA PRO A 815 -19.53 -5.92 -11.65
C PRO A 815 -18.34 -6.45 -12.47
N SER A 816 -18.54 -6.75 -13.76
CA SER A 816 -17.51 -7.27 -14.66
C SER A 816 -16.64 -6.19 -15.31
N VAL A 817 -17.05 -4.92 -15.27
CA VAL A 817 -16.31 -3.80 -15.86
C VAL A 817 -15.44 -3.15 -14.79
N SER A 818 -14.25 -2.70 -15.16
CA SER A 818 -13.36 -1.96 -14.26
C SER A 818 -14.00 -0.61 -13.90
N VAL A 819 -14.42 -0.43 -12.64
CA VAL A 819 -14.99 0.82 -12.11
C VAL A 819 -14.18 1.27 -10.90
N ASP A 820 -13.62 2.48 -10.92
CA ASP A 820 -12.72 2.95 -9.85
C ASP A 820 -12.53 4.47 -9.87
N THR A 821 -11.84 4.99 -8.85
CA THR A 821 -11.43 6.39 -8.76
C THR A 821 -10.21 6.68 -9.64
N VAL A 822 -9.98 7.96 -9.94
CA VAL A 822 -8.86 8.41 -10.79
C VAL A 822 -7.49 7.96 -10.26
N ASP A 823 -7.26 8.08 -8.94
CA ASP A 823 -6.01 7.68 -8.30
C ASP A 823 -5.75 6.17 -8.41
N ARG A 824 -6.81 5.34 -8.54
CA ARG A 824 -6.69 3.88 -8.75
C ARG A 824 -6.54 3.50 -10.23
N PHE A 825 -7.10 4.28 -11.15
CA PHE A 825 -6.98 4.05 -12.60
C PHE A 825 -5.59 4.41 -13.18
N GLN A 826 -4.72 4.98 -12.37
CA GLN A 826 -3.39 5.41 -12.78
C GLN A 826 -2.53 4.27 -13.34
N GLY A 827 -1.78 4.57 -14.40
CA GLY A 827 -0.94 3.58 -15.09
C GLY A 827 -1.73 2.53 -15.89
N SER A 828 -3.05 2.60 -15.89
CA SER A 828 -3.94 1.84 -16.76
C SER A 828 -4.52 2.77 -17.84
N ASP A 829 -4.89 2.20 -18.99
CA ASP A 829 -5.69 2.86 -20.03
C ASP A 829 -6.71 1.86 -20.59
N ARG A 830 -7.70 2.37 -21.33
CA ARG A 830 -8.77 1.57 -21.95
C ARG A 830 -9.09 2.12 -23.33
N GLU A 831 -9.60 1.24 -24.18
CA GLU A 831 -10.10 1.65 -25.51
C GLU A 831 -11.26 2.66 -25.33
N ILE A 832 -12.14 2.40 -24.36
CA ILE A 832 -13.28 3.24 -23.98
C ILE A 832 -13.20 3.61 -22.50
N ILE A 833 -13.32 4.90 -22.19
CA ILE A 833 -13.52 5.39 -20.81
C ILE A 833 -14.86 6.08 -20.70
N ILE A 834 -15.59 5.77 -19.62
CA ILE A 834 -16.79 6.50 -19.20
C ILE A 834 -16.43 7.26 -17.92
N LEU A 835 -16.50 8.59 -17.96
CA LEU A 835 -16.20 9.48 -16.83
C LEU A 835 -17.51 9.97 -16.22
N SER A 836 -17.84 9.50 -15.01
CA SER A 836 -18.96 9.99 -14.20
C SER A 836 -18.51 11.18 -13.36
N LEU A 837 -19.09 12.37 -13.57
CA LEU A 837 -18.78 13.56 -12.78
C LEU A 837 -19.46 13.53 -11.39
N THR A 838 -20.56 12.78 -11.23
CA THR A 838 -21.31 12.58 -9.98
C THR A 838 -22.02 13.82 -9.42
N GLU A 839 -21.36 14.98 -9.41
CA GLU A 839 -21.94 16.20 -8.84
C GLU A 839 -23.02 16.82 -9.73
N ALA A 840 -23.90 17.56 -9.09
CA ALA A 840 -25.04 18.20 -9.74
C ALA A 840 -25.32 19.63 -9.24
N ASN A 841 -24.45 20.18 -8.37
CA ASN A 841 -24.72 21.41 -7.64
C ASN A 841 -24.18 22.64 -8.39
N ILE A 842 -24.91 23.75 -8.29
CA ILE A 842 -24.53 25.04 -8.91
C ILE A 842 -23.23 25.63 -8.36
N HIS A 843 -22.82 25.28 -7.14
CA HIS A 843 -21.60 25.79 -6.50
C HIS A 843 -20.28 25.18 -7.03
N GLY A 844 -20.34 24.59 -8.22
CA GLY A 844 -19.21 24.09 -8.97
C GLY A 844 -18.78 22.65 -8.69
N PHE A 845 -18.03 22.09 -9.63
CA PHE A 845 -17.52 20.72 -9.56
C PHE A 845 -16.31 20.61 -8.61
N LYS A 846 -16.49 19.87 -7.51
CA LYS A 846 -15.46 19.61 -6.48
C LYS A 846 -15.01 18.14 -6.43
N GLY A 847 -15.49 17.32 -7.37
CA GLY A 847 -15.22 15.88 -7.42
C GLY A 847 -13.74 15.56 -7.52
N PHE A 848 -12.98 16.41 -8.21
CA PHE A 848 -11.54 16.37 -8.17
C PHE A 848 -10.99 17.50 -7.32
N SER A 849 -10.09 17.16 -6.41
CA SER A 849 -9.42 18.13 -5.53
C SER A 849 -8.38 18.99 -6.25
N ASP A 850 -8.03 18.67 -7.51
CA ASP A 850 -7.24 19.51 -8.41
C ASP A 850 -7.54 19.19 -9.89
N GLU A 851 -7.08 20.06 -10.79
CA GLU A 851 -7.18 19.94 -12.26
C GLU A 851 -6.38 18.77 -12.87
N ARG A 852 -5.32 18.32 -12.20
CA ARG A 852 -4.44 17.23 -12.66
C ARG A 852 -5.15 15.87 -12.60
N ARG A 853 -6.05 15.67 -11.64
CA ARG A 853 -6.95 14.50 -11.59
C ARG A 853 -7.86 14.44 -12.82
N LEU A 854 -8.44 15.57 -13.23
CA LEU A 854 -9.24 15.63 -14.45
C LEU A 854 -8.41 15.28 -15.69
N ASN A 855 -7.20 15.86 -15.79
CA ASN A 855 -6.23 15.53 -16.86
C ASN A 855 -5.94 14.01 -16.90
N VAL A 856 -5.70 13.38 -15.75
CA VAL A 856 -5.45 11.93 -15.69
C VAL A 856 -6.67 11.13 -16.13
N ALA A 857 -7.87 11.46 -15.67
CA ALA A 857 -9.11 10.77 -16.00
C ALA A 857 -9.37 10.77 -17.52
N ILE A 858 -9.22 11.93 -18.16
CA ILE A 858 -9.43 12.11 -19.61
C ILE A 858 -8.39 11.35 -20.42
N THR A 859 -7.13 11.44 -20.02
CA THR A 859 -6.00 10.78 -20.73
C THR A 859 -5.93 9.26 -20.55
N ARG A 860 -6.95 8.65 -19.93
CA ARG A 860 -7.10 7.19 -19.85
C ARG A 860 -7.75 6.57 -21.09
N ALA A 861 -8.48 7.35 -21.88
CA ALA A 861 -9.16 6.89 -23.09
C ALA A 861 -8.18 6.81 -24.27
N LYS A 862 -8.31 5.77 -25.11
CA LYS A 862 -7.60 5.71 -26.40
C LYS A 862 -8.47 6.18 -27.56
N LYS A 863 -9.62 5.50 -27.75
CA LYS A 863 -10.48 5.65 -28.92
C LYS A 863 -11.75 6.43 -28.63
N LYS A 864 -12.37 6.21 -27.46
CA LYS A 864 -13.60 6.91 -27.06
C LYS A 864 -13.60 7.32 -25.59
N LEU A 865 -14.00 8.57 -25.33
CA LEU A 865 -14.29 9.10 -24.00
C LEU A 865 -15.76 9.55 -23.96
N VAL A 866 -16.51 9.01 -23.01
CA VAL A 866 -17.89 9.44 -22.72
C VAL A 866 -17.90 10.13 -21.36
N VAL A 867 -18.17 11.43 -21.34
CA VAL A 867 -18.32 12.20 -20.09
C VAL A 867 -19.79 12.23 -19.74
N VAL A 868 -20.14 11.84 -18.51
CA VAL A 868 -21.52 11.84 -18.01
C VAL A 868 -21.58 12.77 -16.81
N GLY A 869 -22.47 13.76 -16.85
CA GLY A 869 -22.58 14.70 -15.74
C GLY A 869 -23.63 15.78 -15.94
N ASN A 870 -23.85 16.56 -14.89
CA ASN A 870 -24.85 17.62 -14.92
C ASN A 870 -24.39 18.79 -15.81
N PRO A 871 -25.22 19.28 -16.75
CA PRO A 871 -24.85 20.38 -17.64
C PRO A 871 -24.59 21.69 -16.92
N ASN A 872 -25.08 21.87 -15.68
CA ASN A 872 -24.96 23.12 -14.92
C ASN A 872 -23.66 23.21 -14.09
N LEU A 873 -22.74 22.25 -14.19
CA LEU A 873 -21.42 22.28 -13.52
C LEU A 873 -20.47 23.31 -14.17
N THR A 874 -20.83 24.58 -14.08
CA THR A 874 -20.15 25.70 -14.76
C THR A 874 -19.35 26.59 -13.82
N GLU A 875 -19.64 26.57 -12.52
CA GLU A 875 -18.92 27.34 -11.51
C GLU A 875 -17.79 26.50 -10.84
N GLY A 876 -16.98 27.14 -9.99
CA GLY A 876 -15.89 26.50 -9.23
C GLY A 876 -14.57 26.36 -10.02
N GLU A 877 -13.50 25.95 -9.33
CA GLU A 877 -12.13 25.90 -9.88
C GLU A 877 -12.00 25.02 -11.14
N LEU A 878 -12.85 23.99 -11.28
CA LEU A 878 -12.88 23.10 -12.42
C LEU A 878 -14.02 23.39 -13.42
N GLY A 879 -14.89 24.36 -13.14
CA GLY A 879 -16.05 24.69 -13.96
C GLY A 879 -15.69 25.08 -15.38
N GLU A 880 -14.60 25.83 -15.57
CA GLU A 880 -14.09 26.19 -16.91
C GLU A 880 -13.62 24.98 -17.72
N TYR A 881 -13.06 23.97 -17.05
CA TYR A 881 -12.61 22.74 -17.69
C TYR A 881 -13.79 21.88 -18.14
N ILE A 882 -14.80 21.73 -17.29
CA ILE A 882 -16.03 20.99 -17.61
C ILE A 882 -16.82 21.71 -18.69
N SER A 883 -16.93 23.05 -18.62
CA SER A 883 -17.58 23.86 -19.65
C SER A 883 -16.87 23.70 -20.99
N TYR A 884 -15.52 23.71 -21.01
CA TYR A 884 -14.77 23.44 -22.23
C TYR A 884 -15.10 22.07 -22.81
N LEU A 885 -15.13 21.02 -21.97
CA LEU A 885 -15.48 19.67 -22.43
C LEU A 885 -16.90 19.62 -22.98
N ARG A 886 -17.87 20.29 -22.36
CA ARG A 886 -19.26 20.33 -22.80
C ARG A 886 -19.43 21.12 -24.10
N ASP A 887 -18.80 22.29 -24.19
CA ASP A 887 -19.08 23.26 -25.26
C ASP A 887 -18.33 22.93 -26.57
N ASN A 888 -17.29 22.09 -26.51
CA ASN A 888 -16.47 21.72 -27.69
C ASN A 888 -16.76 20.29 -28.20
N VAL A 889 -17.83 19.64 -27.72
CA VAL A 889 -18.15 18.25 -28.06
C VAL A 889 -19.64 18.07 -28.30
N GLU A 890 -20.01 16.95 -28.90
CA GLU A 890 -21.43 16.64 -29.13
C GLU A 890 -22.14 16.34 -27.80
N ASN A 891 -23.25 17.04 -27.56
CA ASN A 891 -24.04 16.93 -26.33
C ASN A 891 -25.25 16.02 -26.56
N VAL A 892 -25.46 15.06 -25.66
CA VAL A 892 -26.60 14.12 -25.72
C VAL A 892 -27.47 14.29 -24.48
N GLN A 893 -28.78 14.47 -24.67
CA GLN A 893 -29.75 14.51 -23.57
C GLN A 893 -30.25 13.11 -23.20
N VAL A 894 -30.45 12.86 -21.90
CA VAL A 894 -30.89 11.54 -21.40
C VAL A 894 -32.25 11.09 -21.93
N LYS A 895 -33.16 12.02 -22.25
CA LYS A 895 -34.47 11.66 -22.85
C LYS A 895 -34.33 10.88 -24.16
N GLU A 896 -33.26 11.12 -24.92
CA GLU A 896 -32.96 10.37 -26.15
C GLU A 896 -32.45 8.94 -25.88
N ILE A 897 -31.99 8.66 -24.65
CA ILE A 897 -31.54 7.31 -24.23
C ILE A 897 -32.75 6.48 -23.83
N GLU A 898 -33.67 7.03 -23.03
CA GLU A 898 -34.87 6.34 -22.53
C GLU A 898 -35.87 6.01 -23.66
N GLU A 899 -36.16 6.96 -24.56
CA GLU A 899 -37.08 6.75 -25.70
C GLU A 899 -36.53 5.73 -26.72
N LYS A 900 -35.20 5.62 -26.84
CA LYS A 900 -34.54 4.66 -27.74
C LYS A 900 -34.33 3.29 -27.06
N GLU A 901 -34.18 3.23 -25.74
CA GLU A 901 -34.10 1.96 -25.00
C GLU A 901 -35.40 1.16 -25.09
N GLU A 902 -36.57 1.82 -24.99
CA GLU A 902 -37.85 1.13 -25.12
C GLU A 902 -38.01 0.51 -26.54
N LEU A 903 -37.48 1.18 -27.57
CA LEU A 903 -37.46 0.71 -28.95
C LEU A 903 -36.45 -0.43 -29.16
N ILE A 904 -35.24 -0.30 -28.60
CA ILE A 904 -34.16 -1.29 -28.69
C ILE A 904 -34.52 -2.54 -27.88
N GLU A 905 -35.08 -2.42 -26.68
CA GLU A 905 -35.58 -3.57 -25.90
C GLU A 905 -36.70 -4.31 -26.63
N LYS A 906 -37.62 -3.58 -27.27
CA LYS A 906 -38.71 -4.17 -28.05
C LYS A 906 -38.20 -4.91 -29.29
N GLN A 907 -37.19 -4.36 -29.97
CA GLN A 907 -36.52 -5.00 -31.12
C GLN A 907 -35.63 -6.18 -30.72
N ILE A 908 -34.86 -6.07 -29.62
CA ILE A 908 -34.03 -7.15 -29.07
C ILE A 908 -34.91 -8.30 -28.56
N ARG A 909 -36.05 -8.01 -27.90
CA ARG A 909 -37.04 -9.05 -27.55
C ARG A 909 -37.50 -9.81 -28.79
N THR A 910 -37.70 -9.13 -29.91
CA THR A 910 -38.13 -9.76 -31.16
C THR A 910 -37.03 -10.63 -31.79
N VAL A 911 -35.77 -10.19 -31.74
CA VAL A 911 -34.61 -10.90 -32.32
C VAL A 911 -34.12 -12.05 -31.44
N ILE A 912 -34.05 -11.89 -30.12
CA ILE A 912 -33.67 -12.98 -29.19
C ILE A 912 -34.72 -14.09 -29.24
N VAL A 913 -36.01 -13.73 -29.31
CA VAL A 913 -37.07 -14.72 -29.50
C VAL A 913 -36.91 -15.42 -30.86
N ALA A 914 -36.60 -14.70 -31.94
CA ALA A 914 -36.37 -15.31 -33.26
C ALA A 914 -35.12 -16.22 -33.33
N ASP A 915 -33.97 -15.79 -32.76
CA ASP A 915 -32.71 -16.55 -32.79
C ASP A 915 -32.76 -17.74 -31.81
N SER A 916 -33.40 -17.58 -30.65
CA SER A 916 -33.67 -18.69 -29.72
C SER A 916 -34.64 -19.71 -30.32
N ILE A 917 -35.72 -19.26 -30.96
CA ILE A 917 -36.66 -20.14 -31.69
C ILE A 917 -35.94 -20.85 -32.86
N SER A 918 -35.09 -20.16 -33.60
CA SER A 918 -34.28 -20.72 -34.70
C SER A 918 -33.31 -21.81 -34.20
N LYS A 919 -32.52 -21.51 -33.16
CA LYS A 919 -31.55 -22.45 -32.56
C LYS A 919 -32.26 -23.67 -31.97
N VAL A 920 -33.34 -23.46 -31.23
CA VAL A 920 -34.20 -24.52 -30.68
C VAL A 920 -34.83 -25.36 -31.81
N ALA A 921 -35.36 -24.75 -32.87
CA ALA A 921 -35.91 -25.48 -34.02
C ALA A 921 -34.84 -26.27 -34.79
N SER A 922 -33.61 -25.74 -34.91
CA SER A 922 -32.49 -26.44 -35.54
C SER A 922 -32.04 -27.65 -34.71
N PHE A 923 -31.99 -27.50 -33.39
CA PHE A 923 -31.69 -28.56 -32.43
C PHE A 923 -32.74 -29.66 -32.53
N PHE A 924 -34.03 -29.31 -32.54
CA PHE A 924 -35.12 -30.28 -32.72
C PHE A 924 -35.09 -30.98 -34.08
N LYS A 925 -34.72 -30.29 -35.18
CA LYS A 925 -34.52 -30.93 -36.49
C LYS A 925 -33.40 -31.97 -36.45
N LYS A 926 -32.27 -31.68 -35.80
CA LYS A 926 -31.14 -32.61 -35.65
C LYS A 926 -31.52 -33.83 -34.81
N VAL A 927 -32.19 -33.62 -33.67
CA VAL A 927 -32.66 -34.72 -32.79
C VAL A 927 -33.67 -35.61 -33.52
N LYS A 928 -34.62 -35.03 -34.27
CA LYS A 928 -35.67 -35.78 -34.99
C LYS A 928 -35.15 -36.54 -36.21
N ALA A 929 -34.13 -36.01 -36.90
CA ALA A 929 -33.47 -36.68 -38.02
C ALA A 929 -32.71 -37.93 -37.55
N LYS A 930 -31.94 -37.83 -36.46
CA LYS A 930 -31.12 -38.93 -35.93
C LYS A 930 -31.94 -39.96 -35.14
N GLY A 931 -33.03 -39.54 -34.49
CA GLY A 931 -34.00 -40.45 -33.86
C GLY A 931 -34.69 -41.39 -34.86
N LYS A 932 -34.80 -41.01 -36.13
CA LYS A 932 -35.29 -41.90 -37.21
C LYS A 932 -34.27 -42.96 -37.64
N GLU A 933 -32.97 -42.73 -37.44
CA GLU A 933 -31.92 -43.72 -37.75
C GLU A 933 -31.77 -44.80 -36.67
N LEU A 934 -32.11 -44.47 -35.41
CA LEU A 934 -31.88 -45.33 -34.24
C LEU A 934 -33.07 -46.23 -33.86
N TYR A 935 -34.30 -45.95 -34.34
CA TYR A 935 -35.51 -46.71 -33.98
C TYR A 935 -36.25 -47.24 -35.21
N LYS A 936 -36.46 -48.56 -35.29
CA LYS A 936 -37.12 -49.24 -36.44
C LYS A 936 -38.65 -49.29 -36.37
N SER A 937 -39.30 -48.78 -35.32
CA SER A 937 -40.77 -48.70 -35.25
C SER A 937 -41.27 -47.31 -34.81
N LYS A 938 -42.38 -46.86 -35.41
CA LYS A 938 -43.00 -45.53 -35.17
C LYS A 938 -43.54 -45.34 -33.74
N GLU A 939 -43.72 -46.41 -32.97
CA GLU A 939 -44.39 -46.38 -31.67
C GLU A 939 -43.50 -45.98 -30.49
N GLU A 940 -42.17 -46.18 -30.57
CA GLU A 940 -41.24 -45.77 -29.50
C GLU A 940 -40.86 -44.28 -29.57
N ILE A 941 -40.88 -43.69 -30.78
CA ILE A 941 -40.55 -42.27 -31.00
C ILE A 941 -41.57 -41.31 -30.36
N ASN A 942 -42.82 -41.73 -30.17
CA ASN A 942 -43.92 -40.85 -29.77
C ASN A 942 -44.16 -40.71 -28.25
N LYS A 943 -43.47 -41.47 -27.38
CA LYS A 943 -43.78 -41.46 -25.93
C LYS A 943 -43.13 -40.33 -25.12
N CYS A 944 -42.09 -39.66 -25.62
CA CYS A 944 -41.43 -38.54 -24.95
C CYS A 944 -41.69 -37.13 -25.56
N PRO A 945 -41.89 -36.97 -26.90
CA PRO A 945 -42.11 -35.64 -27.49
C PRO A 945 -43.37 -34.94 -26.98
N ILE A 946 -44.41 -35.70 -26.59
CA ILE A 946 -45.70 -35.14 -26.15
C ILE A 946 -45.55 -34.39 -24.81
N CYS A 947 -44.74 -34.90 -23.88
CA CYS A 947 -44.51 -34.24 -22.58
C CYS A 947 -43.69 -32.95 -22.74
N PHE A 948 -42.76 -32.91 -23.69
CA PHE A 948 -41.92 -31.73 -23.95
C PHE A 948 -42.62 -30.68 -24.82
N GLN A 949 -43.53 -31.10 -25.70
CA GLN A 949 -44.34 -30.19 -26.51
C GLN A 949 -45.34 -29.42 -25.65
N GLN A 950 -45.90 -30.03 -24.59
CA GLN A 950 -46.67 -29.30 -23.58
C GLN A 950 -45.85 -28.29 -22.79
N VAL A 951 -44.57 -28.57 -22.50
CA VAL A 951 -43.67 -27.59 -21.86
C VAL A 951 -43.33 -26.45 -22.82
N TYR A 952 -43.12 -26.76 -24.11
CA TYR A 952 -42.85 -25.80 -25.18
C TYR A 952 -44.06 -24.88 -25.46
N GLU A 953 -45.26 -25.43 -25.55
CA GLU A 953 -46.51 -24.67 -25.75
C GLU A 953 -46.82 -23.79 -24.53
N ASN A 954 -46.54 -24.26 -23.31
CA ASN A 954 -46.64 -23.46 -22.09
C ASN A 954 -45.50 -22.43 -21.90
N ALA A 955 -44.38 -22.57 -22.62
CA ALA A 955 -43.27 -21.62 -22.60
C ALA A 955 -43.47 -20.45 -23.58
N ILE A 956 -44.23 -20.65 -24.65
CA ILE A 956 -44.54 -19.62 -25.65
C ILE A 956 -45.48 -18.52 -25.12
N GLN A 957 -46.19 -18.76 -24.00
CA GLN A 957 -47.23 -17.85 -23.50
C GLN A 957 -46.83 -16.85 -22.40
N CYS A 958 -45.55 -16.73 -21.99
CA CYS A 958 -45.17 -15.82 -20.91
C CYS A 958 -44.01 -14.87 -21.28
N PRO A 959 -44.23 -13.55 -21.25
CA PRO A 959 -43.18 -12.56 -21.45
C PRO A 959 -42.46 -12.33 -20.11
N ILE A 960 -41.13 -12.42 -20.11
CA ILE A 960 -40.23 -11.98 -19.02
C ILE A 960 -39.96 -13.09 -17.97
N CYS A 961 -38.78 -13.72 -18.09
CA CYS A 961 -37.99 -14.45 -17.09
C CYS A 961 -38.69 -15.17 -15.91
N GLU A 962 -38.63 -16.52 -15.92
CA GLU A 962 -38.48 -17.39 -14.72
C GLU A 962 -38.29 -18.88 -15.09
N LYS A 963 -38.66 -19.31 -16.31
CA LYS A 963 -38.61 -20.73 -16.72
C LYS A 963 -37.32 -21.20 -17.41
N LEU A 964 -36.38 -20.33 -17.78
CA LEU A 964 -35.05 -20.74 -18.27
C LEU A 964 -34.22 -21.43 -17.17
N TYR A 965 -34.44 -21.03 -15.91
CA TYR A 965 -33.88 -21.66 -14.71
C TYR A 965 -34.42 -23.10 -14.52
N HIS A 966 -35.68 -23.33 -14.90
CA HIS A 966 -36.28 -24.68 -14.88
C HIS A 966 -35.69 -25.60 -15.96
N TYR A 967 -35.25 -25.08 -17.12
CA TYR A 967 -34.63 -25.88 -18.17
C TYR A 967 -33.25 -26.40 -17.78
N THR A 968 -32.40 -25.55 -17.19
CA THR A 968 -31.08 -25.95 -16.68
C THR A 968 -31.21 -26.95 -15.55
N HIS A 969 -32.12 -26.72 -14.60
CA HIS A 969 -32.40 -27.69 -13.53
C HIS A 969 -33.00 -29.01 -14.03
N LEU A 970 -33.86 -28.98 -15.06
CA LEU A 970 -34.42 -30.21 -15.64
C LEU A 970 -33.35 -31.03 -16.36
N ILE A 971 -32.46 -30.37 -17.12
CA ILE A 971 -31.32 -31.02 -17.77
C ILE A 971 -30.35 -31.57 -16.72
N GLN A 972 -30.07 -30.82 -15.66
CA GLN A 972 -29.21 -31.27 -14.56
C GLN A 972 -29.83 -32.46 -13.81
N TRP A 973 -31.13 -32.43 -13.53
CA TRP A 973 -31.87 -33.55 -12.94
C TRP A 973 -31.81 -34.78 -13.86
N ILE A 974 -32.03 -34.61 -15.18
CA ILE A 974 -31.96 -35.71 -16.13
C ILE A 974 -30.54 -36.28 -16.20
N LYS A 975 -29.49 -35.44 -16.17
CA LYS A 975 -28.08 -35.87 -16.05
C LYS A 975 -27.84 -36.70 -14.79
N GLU A 976 -28.39 -36.27 -13.65
CA GLU A 976 -28.17 -36.93 -12.34
C GLU A 976 -28.99 -38.21 -12.14
N LYS A 977 -30.21 -38.29 -12.68
CA LYS A 977 -31.15 -39.40 -12.40
C LYS A 977 -31.38 -40.33 -13.59
N GLY A 978 -30.90 -39.99 -14.79
CA GLY A 978 -30.99 -40.79 -16.02
C GLY A 978 -32.42 -41.00 -16.56
N ARG A 979 -33.42 -40.30 -16.01
CA ARG A 979 -34.85 -40.48 -16.32
C ARG A 979 -35.58 -39.14 -16.27
N CYS A 980 -36.61 -38.98 -17.11
CA CYS A 980 -37.49 -37.80 -17.05
C CYS A 980 -38.33 -37.79 -15.76
N PRO A 981 -38.39 -36.70 -14.98
CA PRO A 981 -39.14 -36.67 -13.73
C PRO A 981 -40.66 -36.77 -13.91
N TYR A 982 -41.19 -36.45 -15.10
CA TYR A 982 -42.62 -36.45 -15.38
C TYR A 982 -43.15 -37.80 -15.89
N CYS A 983 -42.45 -38.44 -16.84
CA CYS A 983 -42.90 -39.71 -17.44
C CYS A 983 -42.05 -40.93 -17.05
N LYS A 984 -40.97 -40.72 -16.28
CA LYS A 984 -40.03 -41.75 -15.78
C LYS A 984 -39.30 -42.58 -16.85
N THR A 985 -39.41 -42.22 -18.13
CA THR A 985 -38.68 -42.89 -19.21
C THR A 985 -37.17 -42.66 -19.08
N SER A 986 -36.38 -43.74 -19.23
CA SER A 986 -34.92 -43.70 -19.25
C SER A 986 -34.42 -43.01 -20.52
N LEU A 987 -33.59 -41.98 -20.38
CA LEU A 987 -33.13 -41.14 -21.48
C LEU A 987 -31.63 -41.30 -21.70
N SER A 988 -31.20 -42.49 -22.15
CA SER A 988 -29.79 -42.79 -22.44
C SER A 988 -29.20 -41.90 -23.55
N ILE A 989 -30.02 -41.30 -24.42
CA ILE A 989 -29.59 -40.49 -25.57
C ILE A 989 -29.16 -39.06 -25.21
N TYR A 990 -29.63 -38.47 -24.09
CA TYR A 990 -29.33 -37.06 -23.76
C TYR A 990 -28.00 -36.85 -23.03
N SER A 991 -27.35 -37.91 -22.55
CA SER A 991 -26.01 -37.82 -21.93
C SER A 991 -24.92 -37.39 -22.93
N VAL A 992 -25.12 -37.65 -24.23
CA VAL A 992 -24.15 -37.37 -25.29
C VAL A 992 -24.31 -35.95 -25.88
N TYR A 993 -25.41 -35.25 -25.62
CA TYR A 993 -25.74 -33.96 -26.27
C TYR A 993 -25.88 -32.78 -25.31
N ALA A 994 -25.50 -32.94 -24.04
CA ALA A 994 -25.68 -31.90 -23.03
C ALA A 994 -24.39 -31.11 -22.73
N GLU A 995 -23.38 -31.23 -23.59
CA GLU A 995 -22.18 -30.38 -23.64
C GLU A 995 -22.16 -29.41 -24.85
N GLU A 996 -22.98 -29.67 -25.89
CA GLU A 996 -23.30 -28.68 -26.95
C GLU A 996 -24.48 -27.79 -26.53
#